data_AF-A0A7R8XA02-F1
#
_entry.id   AF-A0A7R8XA02-F1
#
_cell.length_a   1.000
_cell.length_b   1.000
_cell.length_c   1.000
_cell.angle_alpha   90.00
_cell.angle_beta   90.00
_cell.angle_gamma   90.00
#
_symmetry.space_group_name_H-M   'P 1'
#
loop_
_entity.id
_entity.type
_entity.pdbx_description
1 polymer ?
#
loop_
_entity_poly.entity_id
_entity_poly.type
_entity_poly.pdbx_seq_one_letter_code
_entity_poly.pdbx_strand_id
1 'polypeptide(L)'
;MSAKKTLSDLAKTIKKLNWENKNLFGDLLETRNERRKVLKVKTERRKPQVKADSKQNREVVSSFSYSVLKVSKSDQSEAKRTVPTVDESKRSLPLVLDSTSNISSEGKFQSELVKPVKNSVMKLGLDLQKYQLFHPQVPSPQSQINIGFMPSVTSILSETMPEESRLALEKWRAKMIAQLGEEGFRSYETELLENGKRLHAVVRERLEGKLEGELSIDASIAGYWRSLGKTLDRVSEVKCLEKRLTHSVLPYKGIVDCVAKYRSAVAVIDWKTAQRSKPHLSHLYDAPLQVAAYMGAWNSICPPENQISHGLIVVAYSSGDPAHVHLLTKSKCLEYWSQPVGQDQEIFFVGLEGKMSSKVKELLEDFWTWRLDEAPEFSTLIGHKERNGKLDSWSFDSLNGRLNAVEKFKERIHELQSGEDLTKMDKDNLECFEEDLRLFIEGFKFKGYLYPVNFIEGPQVDLDRMINEWTKYEDEADYTMLLSRFRQIPQQLQEVELILDEGIRSNLTLHKLSLTGVENQFEKLQGDPENTPFFKPFLNFPKAISDEQQVALKTQAKELIKDQIQPALEKLQRFLKEKYEPNCRPHVGCTTLPNGKEYYQQCLRYHTSTDLSPEEIHKIGLSEVESIEKQMKKIISSLGRKEEIREFMESIRTDPQFAFDSPDELLDGYRKILEKDIEPKLPSIVLHAPKLKI
;
A
#
# COMPACT_ATOMS: atom_id res chain seq x y z
N MET A 1 4.97 -22.58 -56.94
CA MET A 1 4.73 -21.11 -57.10
C MET A 1 3.93 -20.48 -55.96
N SER A 2 3.22 -21.23 -55.11
CA SER A 2 2.43 -20.69 -53.97
C SER A 2 3.29 -20.07 -52.84
N ALA A 3 4.42 -20.70 -52.48
CA ALA A 3 5.30 -20.22 -51.38
C ALA A 3 6.03 -18.88 -51.66
N LYS A 4 6.31 -18.55 -52.93
CA LYS A 4 6.95 -17.27 -53.30
C LYS A 4 5.99 -16.08 -53.23
N LYS A 5 4.68 -16.33 -53.40
CA LYS A 5 3.64 -15.28 -53.34
C LYS A 5 3.35 -14.88 -51.88
N THR A 6 3.31 -15.86 -50.96
CA THR A 6 3.17 -15.64 -49.52
C THR A 6 4.37 -14.96 -48.86
N LEU A 7 5.60 -15.25 -49.28
CA LEU A 7 6.80 -14.52 -48.83
C LEU A 7 6.80 -13.06 -49.29
N SER A 8 6.35 -12.80 -50.52
CA SER A 8 6.17 -11.44 -51.05
C SER A 8 5.14 -10.66 -50.25
N ASP A 9 4.03 -11.28 -49.86
CA ASP A 9 2.96 -10.60 -49.12
C ASP A 9 3.33 -10.41 -47.64
N LEU A 10 4.09 -11.32 -47.03
CA LEU A 10 4.67 -11.13 -45.70
C LEU A 10 5.69 -9.97 -45.69
N ALA A 11 6.53 -9.86 -46.72
CA ALA A 11 7.47 -8.76 -46.85
C ALA A 11 6.76 -7.39 -47.03
N LYS A 12 5.60 -7.36 -47.70
CA LYS A 12 4.75 -6.17 -47.80
C LYS A 12 4.10 -5.81 -46.45
N THR A 13 3.62 -6.81 -45.71
CA THR A 13 3.04 -6.62 -44.37
C THR A 13 4.08 -6.14 -43.35
N ILE A 14 5.30 -6.69 -43.37
CA ILE A 14 6.41 -6.23 -42.52
C ILE A 14 6.82 -4.80 -42.90
N LYS A 15 6.88 -4.47 -44.20
CA LYS A 15 7.10 -3.08 -44.64
C LYS A 15 5.99 -2.15 -44.16
N LYS A 16 4.73 -2.59 -44.17
CA LYS A 16 3.58 -1.84 -43.66
C LYS A 16 3.66 -1.62 -42.16
N LEU A 17 3.94 -2.66 -41.37
CA LEU A 17 4.10 -2.57 -39.90
C LEU A 17 5.30 -1.73 -39.47
N ASN A 18 6.43 -1.82 -40.17
CA ASN A 18 7.58 -0.96 -39.91
C ASN A 18 7.32 0.50 -40.30
N TRP A 19 6.53 0.72 -41.35
CA TRP A 19 6.07 2.05 -41.73
C TRP A 19 5.05 2.61 -40.71
N GLU A 20 4.14 1.77 -40.21
CA GLU A 20 3.17 2.12 -39.14
C GLU A 20 3.89 2.42 -37.81
N ASN A 21 4.86 1.60 -37.39
CA ASN A 21 5.68 1.87 -36.19
C ASN A 21 6.51 3.15 -36.32
N LYS A 22 7.07 3.39 -37.52
CA LYS A 22 7.78 4.65 -37.80
C LYS A 22 6.83 5.86 -37.79
N ASN A 23 5.57 5.71 -38.17
CA ASN A 23 4.58 6.77 -38.06
C ASN A 23 4.03 6.95 -36.63
N LEU A 24 3.91 5.86 -35.86
CA LEU A 24 3.38 5.87 -34.48
C LEU A 24 4.39 6.39 -33.46
N PHE A 25 5.68 6.11 -33.66
CA PHE A 25 6.75 6.39 -32.70
C PHE A 25 7.90 7.21 -33.29
N GLY A 26 7.88 7.54 -34.58
CA GLY A 26 9.00 8.24 -35.25
C GLY A 26 9.29 9.62 -34.68
N ASP A 27 8.25 10.36 -34.27
CA ASP A 27 8.38 11.69 -33.66
C ASP A 27 8.68 11.64 -32.14
N LEU A 28 8.69 10.43 -31.55
CA LEU A 28 9.07 10.15 -30.16
C LEU A 28 10.49 9.57 -30.06
N LEU A 29 11.04 9.07 -31.16
CA LEU A 29 12.37 8.48 -31.22
C LEU A 29 13.33 9.49 -31.83
N GLU A 30 14.32 9.96 -31.05
CA GLU A 30 15.43 10.72 -31.61
C GLU A 30 16.02 9.95 -32.80
N THR A 31 15.95 10.55 -33.99
CA THR A 31 16.52 9.95 -35.18
C THR A 31 18.03 9.78 -34.99
N ARG A 32 18.62 8.81 -35.71
CA ARG A 32 20.09 8.60 -35.69
C ARG A 32 20.87 9.88 -36.10
N ASN A 33 20.22 10.80 -36.82
CA ASN A 33 20.74 12.11 -37.20
C ASN A 33 20.62 13.15 -36.07
N GLU A 34 19.53 13.14 -35.30
CA GLU A 34 19.37 13.96 -34.09
C GLU A 34 20.33 13.50 -33.00
N ARG A 35 20.48 12.20 -32.75
CA ARG A 35 21.54 11.66 -31.88
C ARG A 35 22.92 12.14 -32.32
N ARG A 36 23.22 12.13 -33.62
CA ARG A 36 24.50 12.64 -34.15
C ARG A 36 24.66 14.15 -33.99
N LYS A 37 23.58 14.94 -34.06
CA LYS A 37 23.62 16.40 -33.81
C LYS A 37 23.80 16.70 -32.32
N VAL A 38 23.05 16.03 -31.44
CA VAL A 38 23.16 16.16 -29.97
C VAL A 38 24.55 15.69 -29.49
N LEU A 39 25.07 14.59 -30.04
CA LEU A 39 26.44 14.15 -29.79
C LEU A 39 27.48 15.13 -30.35
N LYS A 40 27.31 15.70 -31.55
CA LYS A 40 28.22 16.73 -32.07
C LYS A 40 28.27 17.98 -31.18
N VAL A 41 27.12 18.50 -30.75
CA VAL A 41 27.04 19.68 -29.85
C VAL A 41 27.66 19.40 -28.48
N LYS A 42 27.52 18.18 -27.95
CA LYS A 42 28.20 17.76 -26.71
C LYS A 42 29.71 17.54 -26.88
N THR A 43 30.16 17.16 -28.07
CA THR A 43 31.59 16.90 -28.34
C THR A 43 32.35 18.18 -28.71
N GLU A 44 31.70 19.16 -29.33
CA GLU A 44 32.30 20.48 -29.63
C GLU A 44 32.54 21.33 -28.37
N ARG A 45 31.76 21.13 -27.30
CA ARG A 45 31.99 21.78 -25.99
C ARG A 45 33.11 21.15 -25.16
N ARG A 46 33.66 20.01 -25.58
CA ARG A 46 34.71 19.28 -24.85
C ARG A 46 35.67 18.61 -25.81
N LYS A 47 36.72 19.33 -26.23
CA LYS A 47 38.06 18.76 -26.48
C LYS A 47 39.13 19.82 -26.79
N PRO A 48 40.28 19.80 -26.09
CA PRO A 48 41.58 20.11 -26.67
C PRO A 48 42.09 18.93 -27.53
N GLN A 49 42.96 19.27 -28.48
CA GLN A 49 43.59 18.42 -29.51
C GLN A 49 44.31 17.18 -28.95
N VAL A 50 44.15 16.00 -29.61
CA VAL A 50 45.22 15.11 -30.14
C VAL A 50 44.61 14.15 -31.20
N LYS A 51 45.35 13.85 -32.27
CA LYS A 51 45.01 13.08 -33.49
C LYS A 51 45.30 11.56 -33.40
N ALA A 52 44.57 10.81 -34.24
CA ALA A 52 44.86 9.52 -34.92
C ALA A 52 44.84 8.21 -34.06
N ASP A 53 44.36 7.02 -34.51
CA ASP A 53 43.93 6.55 -35.84
C ASP A 53 43.08 5.24 -35.80
N SER A 54 42.33 4.97 -36.89
CA SER A 54 41.71 3.69 -37.38
C SER A 54 40.60 2.96 -36.57
N LYS A 55 39.33 2.85 -37.03
CA LYS A 55 38.70 1.89 -38.00
C LYS A 55 38.97 0.41 -37.65
N GLN A 56 38.00 -0.45 -37.32
CA GLN A 56 36.86 -0.90 -38.15
C GLN A 56 35.85 -1.70 -37.27
N ASN A 57 34.55 -1.60 -37.57
CA ASN A 57 33.46 -2.37 -36.96
C ASN A 57 32.77 -3.19 -38.06
N ARG A 58 32.34 -4.43 -37.79
CA ARG A 58 31.45 -5.21 -38.65
C ARG A 58 30.29 -5.80 -37.84
N GLU A 59 29.12 -5.73 -38.47
CA GLU A 59 27.77 -6.03 -38.01
C GLU A 59 27.51 -7.54 -37.87
N VAL A 60 26.68 -7.93 -36.89
CA VAL A 60 25.75 -9.07 -36.99
C VAL A 60 24.45 -8.67 -36.29
N VAL A 61 23.36 -8.54 -37.06
CA VAL A 61 21.99 -8.36 -36.57
C VAL A 61 21.22 -9.61 -36.98
N SER A 62 20.81 -10.42 -36.01
CA SER A 62 19.89 -11.55 -36.21
C SER A 62 18.48 -11.14 -35.81
N SER A 63 17.57 -11.12 -36.77
CA SER A 63 16.14 -10.88 -36.58
C SER A 63 15.40 -12.19 -36.26
N PHE A 64 14.66 -12.25 -35.14
CA PHE A 64 13.67 -13.29 -34.86
C PHE A 64 12.26 -12.70 -34.97
N SER A 65 11.41 -13.35 -35.77
CA SER A 65 10.01 -12.98 -36.02
C SER A 65 9.07 -13.98 -35.37
N TYR A 66 7.99 -13.49 -34.77
CA TYR A 66 6.91 -14.28 -34.17
C TYR A 66 5.84 -14.64 -35.20
N SER A 67 5.50 -15.92 -35.29
CA SER A 67 4.27 -16.40 -35.95
C SER A 67 3.37 -17.14 -34.97
N VAL A 68 2.07 -16.87 -35.06
CA VAL A 68 0.94 -17.53 -34.38
C VAL A 68 0.17 -18.31 -35.44
N LEU A 69 -0.08 -19.60 -35.23
CA LEU A 69 -0.97 -20.41 -36.04
C LEU A 69 -2.25 -20.73 -35.25
N LYS A 70 -3.39 -20.45 -35.88
CA LYS A 70 -4.71 -20.98 -35.55
C LYS A 70 -4.83 -22.41 -36.09
N VAL A 71 -5.42 -23.30 -35.31
CA VAL A 71 -5.84 -24.63 -35.73
C VAL A 71 -7.21 -24.53 -36.43
N SER A 72 -7.32 -25.15 -37.60
CA SER A 72 -8.56 -25.34 -38.36
C SER A 72 -9.08 -26.77 -38.24
N LYS A 73 -10.40 -26.92 -38.14
CA LYS A 73 -11.17 -28.17 -38.18
C LYS A 73 -10.91 -28.97 -39.47
N SER A 74 -10.71 -30.29 -39.36
CA SER A 74 -11.43 -31.33 -40.14
C SER A 74 -10.94 -32.75 -39.78
N ASP A 75 -11.93 -33.67 -39.79
CA ASP A 75 -11.88 -35.13 -39.93
C ASP A 75 -11.39 -36.01 -38.78
N GLN A 76 -12.35 -36.55 -38.02
CA GLN A 76 -12.33 -37.96 -37.61
C GLN A 76 -13.68 -38.64 -37.86
N SER A 77 -13.57 -39.76 -38.55
CA SER A 77 -14.57 -40.78 -38.86
C SER A 77 -15.02 -41.56 -37.62
N GLU A 78 -16.21 -42.13 -37.75
CA GLU A 78 -16.93 -43.06 -36.88
C GLU A 78 -16.12 -43.93 -35.90
N ALA A 79 -16.44 -43.83 -34.62
CA ALA A 79 -16.47 -44.97 -33.70
C ALA A 79 -17.47 -44.71 -32.56
N LYS A 80 -18.54 -45.50 -32.51
CA LYS A 80 -19.53 -45.50 -31.43
C LYS A 80 -18.88 -45.84 -30.09
N ARG A 81 -18.95 -44.93 -29.11
CA ARG A 81 -18.94 -45.27 -27.68
C ARG A 81 -19.82 -44.28 -26.92
N THR A 82 -20.83 -44.83 -26.28
CA THR A 82 -21.76 -44.19 -25.34
C THR A 82 -21.02 -43.51 -24.20
N VAL A 83 -21.32 -42.23 -23.96
CA VAL A 83 -20.87 -41.44 -22.80
C VAL A 83 -22.11 -41.02 -22.00
N PRO A 84 -22.14 -41.17 -20.66
CA PRO A 84 -23.22 -40.68 -19.82
C PRO A 84 -23.09 -39.16 -19.60
N THR A 85 -24.23 -38.50 -19.55
CA THR A 85 -24.42 -37.08 -19.20
C THR A 85 -23.79 -36.74 -17.85
N VAL A 86 -22.93 -35.71 -17.82
CA VAL A 86 -22.48 -35.03 -16.60
C VAL A 86 -22.78 -33.54 -16.73
N ASP A 87 -23.39 -33.04 -15.67
CA ASP A 87 -23.85 -31.68 -15.33
C ASP A 87 -22.78 -30.60 -15.56
N GLU A 88 -23.07 -29.61 -16.42
CA GLU A 88 -22.22 -28.44 -16.72
C GLU A 88 -22.46 -27.27 -15.76
N SER A 89 -22.67 -27.54 -14.47
CA SER A 89 -22.58 -26.53 -13.43
C SER A 89 -21.14 -26.43 -12.90
N LYS A 90 -20.57 -25.22 -13.00
CA LYS A 90 -19.28 -24.74 -12.43
C LYS A 90 -18.08 -24.77 -13.37
N ARG A 91 -17.85 -23.64 -14.05
CA ARG A 91 -16.50 -23.11 -14.36
C ARG A 91 -16.59 -21.65 -14.80
N SER A 92 -16.21 -20.73 -13.91
CA SER A 92 -15.82 -19.37 -14.26
C SER A 92 -14.97 -18.79 -13.13
N LEU A 93 -13.68 -18.61 -13.39
CA LEU A 93 -12.76 -17.79 -12.60
C LEU A 93 -12.64 -16.42 -13.30
N PRO A 94 -12.89 -15.28 -12.63
CA PRO A 94 -12.54 -13.97 -13.15
C PRO A 94 -11.14 -13.54 -12.65
N LEU A 95 -10.27 -13.13 -13.58
CA LEU A 95 -9.11 -12.28 -13.26
C LEU A 95 -9.62 -10.85 -13.01
N VAL A 96 -9.30 -10.33 -11.83
CA VAL A 96 -9.53 -8.95 -11.40
C VAL A 96 -8.36 -8.08 -11.88
N LEU A 97 -8.68 -6.97 -12.53
CA LEU A 97 -7.81 -5.81 -12.65
C LEU A 97 -8.59 -4.65 -12.07
N ASP A 98 -8.23 -4.25 -10.84
CA ASP A 98 -8.30 -2.84 -10.46
C ASP A 98 -7.21 -2.55 -9.41
N SER A 99 -6.64 -1.38 -9.52
CA SER A 99 -5.70 -0.81 -8.56
C SER A 99 -6.46 -0.37 -7.31
N THR A 100 -6.66 -1.29 -6.37
CA THR A 100 -6.60 -1.08 -4.92
C THR A 100 -6.66 -2.45 -4.25
N SER A 101 -5.87 -2.61 -3.21
CA SER A 101 -5.63 -3.88 -2.50
C SER A 101 -6.92 -4.50 -1.95
N ASN A 102 -7.32 -5.65 -2.50
CA ASN A 102 -8.36 -6.52 -1.96
C ASN A 102 -7.84 -7.33 -0.76
N ILE A 103 -8.59 -7.28 0.34
CA ILE A 103 -8.72 -8.36 1.31
C ILE A 103 -10.23 -8.54 1.54
N SER A 104 -10.81 -9.60 1.00
CA SER A 104 -12.16 -10.07 1.33
C SER A 104 -12.06 -11.37 2.12
N SER A 105 -12.93 -11.54 3.13
CA SER A 105 -13.24 -12.85 3.70
C SER A 105 -14.67 -12.85 4.20
N GLU A 106 -15.41 -13.89 3.84
CA GLU A 106 -16.80 -14.10 4.24
C GLU A 106 -16.92 -14.57 5.70
N GLY A 107 -17.95 -14.09 6.40
CA GLY A 107 -18.38 -14.64 7.68
C GLY A 107 -19.75 -14.10 8.06
N LYS A 108 -20.78 -14.96 8.02
CA LYS A 108 -22.15 -14.69 8.47
C LYS A 108 -22.15 -14.02 9.85
N PHE A 109 -22.83 -12.89 10.00
CA PHE A 109 -23.18 -12.36 11.31
C PHE A 109 -24.67 -12.04 11.37
N GLN A 110 -25.37 -12.74 12.27
CA GLN A 110 -26.67 -12.34 12.75
C GLN A 110 -26.56 -11.00 13.47
N SER A 111 -27.58 -10.18 13.29
CA SER A 111 -27.77 -8.87 13.91
C SER A 111 -27.84 -8.96 15.43
N GLU A 112 -26.76 -8.59 16.11
CA GLU A 112 -26.83 -7.98 17.44
C GLU A 112 -26.05 -6.66 17.39
N LEU A 113 -26.67 -5.62 17.96
CA LEU A 113 -26.19 -4.24 18.00
C LEU A 113 -24.66 -4.13 18.12
N VAL A 114 -24.01 -3.58 17.08
CA VAL A 114 -22.60 -3.22 17.10
C VAL A 114 -22.40 -2.07 18.08
N LYS A 115 -22.12 -2.42 19.35
CA LYS A 115 -21.36 -1.56 20.25
C LYS A 115 -19.99 -1.32 19.61
N PRO A 116 -19.39 -0.13 19.76
CA PRO A 116 -18.12 0.21 19.12
C PRO A 116 -17.11 -0.89 19.40
N VAL A 117 -16.49 -1.41 18.34
CA VAL A 117 -15.38 -2.35 18.42
C VAL A 117 -14.33 -1.69 19.30
N LYS A 118 -14.22 -2.14 20.56
CA LYS A 118 -13.07 -1.83 21.39
C LYS A 118 -11.86 -2.30 20.57
N ASN A 119 -10.95 -1.38 20.26
CA ASN A 119 -9.61 -1.68 19.76
C ASN A 119 -9.16 -3.00 20.35
N SER A 120 -8.73 -3.95 19.51
CA SER A 120 -8.27 -5.26 19.97
C SER A 120 -7.13 -5.06 20.96
N VAL A 121 -7.46 -5.10 22.24
CA VAL A 121 -6.54 -4.94 23.35
C VAL A 121 -5.75 -6.24 23.43
N MET A 122 -4.46 -6.19 23.15
CA MET A 122 -3.60 -7.31 23.52
C MET A 122 -3.53 -7.35 25.06
N LYS A 123 -4.35 -8.20 25.68
CA LYS A 123 -4.15 -8.61 27.07
C LYS A 123 -2.95 -9.55 27.11
N LEU A 124 -1.76 -8.98 27.23
CA LEU A 124 -0.60 -9.74 27.67
C LEU A 124 -0.78 -9.98 29.17
N GLY A 125 -1.24 -11.19 29.53
CA GLY A 125 -1.24 -11.68 30.92
C GLY A 125 0.18 -11.91 31.42
N LEU A 126 0.99 -10.85 31.46
CA LEU A 126 2.35 -10.86 31.97
C LEU A 126 2.28 -10.59 33.47
N ASP A 127 2.47 -11.64 34.25
CA ASP A 127 2.73 -11.52 35.68
C ASP A 127 4.14 -10.91 35.86
N LEU A 128 4.19 -9.57 35.96
CA LEU A 128 5.44 -8.80 36.06
C LEU A 128 6.28 -9.20 37.29
N GLN A 129 5.65 -9.76 38.33
CA GLN A 129 6.35 -10.24 39.53
C GLN A 129 7.17 -11.52 39.28
N LYS A 130 6.98 -12.21 38.14
CA LYS A 130 7.78 -13.39 37.76
C LYS A 130 9.12 -13.06 37.07
N TYR A 131 9.38 -11.80 36.69
CA TYR A 131 10.59 -11.45 35.94
C TYR A 131 11.65 -10.80 36.82
N GLN A 132 12.75 -11.53 37.04
CA GLN A 132 13.88 -11.09 37.84
C GLN A 132 14.79 -10.16 37.05
N LEU A 133 15.32 -9.09 37.67
CA LEU A 133 16.30 -8.19 37.05
C LEU A 133 17.67 -8.86 36.81
N PHE A 134 17.94 -9.94 37.54
CA PHE A 134 19.15 -10.75 37.45
C PHE A 134 18.74 -12.20 37.24
N HIS A 135 19.33 -12.85 36.24
CA HIS A 135 18.96 -14.22 35.90
C HIS A 135 20.17 -15.16 36.04
N PRO A 136 19.99 -16.38 36.59
CA PRO A 136 21.07 -17.38 36.66
C PRO A 136 21.44 -17.97 35.29
N GLN A 137 20.62 -17.72 34.26
CA GLN A 137 20.83 -18.12 32.86
C GLN A 137 20.04 -17.18 31.95
N VAL A 138 20.47 -17.02 30.69
CA VAL A 138 19.75 -16.15 29.73
C VAL A 138 18.33 -16.69 29.53
N PRO A 139 17.28 -15.90 29.79
CA PRO A 139 15.90 -16.33 29.56
C PRO A 139 15.67 -16.73 28.09
N SER A 140 14.96 -17.83 27.87
CA SER A 140 14.48 -18.17 26.54
C SER A 140 13.43 -17.14 26.10
N PRO A 141 13.53 -16.56 24.89
CA PRO A 141 12.51 -15.65 24.37
C PRO A 141 11.14 -16.33 24.40
N GLN A 142 10.10 -15.62 24.81
CA GLN A 142 8.74 -16.11 24.59
C GLN A 142 8.49 -16.13 23.08
N SER A 143 8.07 -17.28 22.56
CA SER A 143 7.91 -17.57 21.14
C SER A 143 6.80 -16.77 20.42
N GLN A 144 6.39 -15.61 20.95
CA GLN A 144 5.24 -14.83 20.48
C GLN A 144 5.36 -13.32 20.70
N ILE A 145 6.53 -12.78 21.09
CA ILE A 145 6.65 -11.33 21.31
C ILE A 145 6.95 -10.62 20.00
N ASN A 146 5.96 -9.86 19.55
CA ASN A 146 5.99 -9.12 18.31
C ASN A 146 6.92 -7.88 18.41
N ILE A 147 8.10 -7.94 17.81
CA ILE A 147 9.17 -6.92 17.94
C ILE A 147 8.76 -5.56 17.34
N GLY A 148 7.89 -5.55 16.32
CA GLY A 148 7.41 -4.32 15.67
C GLY A 148 6.60 -3.40 16.59
N PHE A 149 5.89 -3.97 17.56
CA PHE A 149 4.93 -3.27 18.43
C PHE A 149 5.46 -2.93 19.83
N MET A 150 6.75 -3.14 20.11
CA MET A 150 7.30 -2.87 21.44
C MET A 150 7.41 -1.36 21.68
N PRO A 151 6.71 -0.78 22.68
CA PRO A 151 6.87 0.62 23.07
C PRO A 151 8.28 0.93 23.58
N SER A 152 8.69 2.19 23.47
CA SER A 152 9.94 2.65 24.06
C SER A 152 9.79 2.78 25.58
N VAL A 153 10.87 2.58 26.35
CA VAL A 153 10.89 2.81 27.81
C VAL A 153 10.36 4.22 28.13
N THR A 154 10.77 5.24 27.38
CA THR A 154 10.31 6.61 27.57
C THR A 154 8.80 6.75 27.36
N SER A 155 8.25 6.09 26.34
CA SER A 155 6.80 6.08 26.07
C SER A 155 5.99 5.40 27.18
N ILE A 156 6.51 4.31 27.73
CA ILE A 156 5.87 3.62 28.85
C ILE A 156 5.81 4.57 30.05
N LEU A 157 6.95 5.17 30.41
CA LEU A 157 7.06 6.06 31.58
C LEU A 157 6.17 7.30 31.45
N SER A 158 6.06 7.88 30.25
CA SER A 158 5.17 9.04 30.04
C SER A 158 3.69 8.69 30.19
N GLU A 159 3.27 7.52 29.71
CA GLU A 159 1.86 7.08 29.78
C GLU A 159 1.47 6.57 31.17
N THR A 160 2.41 5.96 31.90
CA THR A 160 2.17 5.45 33.26
C THR A 160 2.47 6.48 34.35
N MET A 161 2.68 7.74 33.99
CA MET A 161 3.02 8.80 34.93
C MET A 161 1.90 8.98 35.97
N PRO A 162 2.20 9.01 37.28
CA PRO A 162 1.19 9.27 38.30
C PRO A 162 0.44 10.59 38.04
N GLU A 163 -0.86 10.59 38.29
CA GLU A 163 -1.75 11.74 38.01
C GLU A 163 -1.25 13.05 38.67
N GLU A 164 -0.70 12.96 39.88
CA GLU A 164 -0.11 14.11 40.57
C GLU A 164 1.09 14.71 39.80
N SER A 165 1.94 13.86 39.21
CA SER A 165 3.08 14.27 38.39
C SER A 165 2.64 14.85 37.06
N ARG A 166 1.61 14.26 36.43
CA ARG A 166 0.98 14.75 35.20
C ARG A 166 0.41 16.16 35.40
N LEU A 167 -0.36 16.36 36.46
CA LEU A 167 -0.93 17.67 36.84
C LEU A 167 0.15 18.69 37.18
N ALA A 168 1.25 18.28 37.82
CA ALA A 168 2.38 19.17 38.11
C ALA A 168 3.09 19.64 36.82
N LEU A 169 3.27 18.75 35.85
CA LEU A 169 3.80 19.06 34.51
C LEU A 169 2.90 20.01 33.73
N GLU A 170 1.58 19.79 33.74
CA GLU A 170 0.61 20.69 33.11
C GLU A 170 0.62 22.08 33.74
N LYS A 171 0.65 22.17 35.07
CA LYS A 171 0.75 23.46 35.79
C LYS A 171 2.06 24.18 35.48
N TRP A 172 3.17 23.45 35.42
CA TRP A 172 4.47 24.04 35.05
C TRP A 172 4.44 24.55 33.59
N ARG A 173 3.92 23.75 32.66
CA ARG A 173 3.77 24.13 31.25
C ARG A 173 2.92 25.38 31.10
N ALA A 174 1.75 25.42 31.74
CA ALA A 174 0.86 26.59 31.74
C ALA A 174 1.56 27.84 32.30
N LYS A 175 2.35 27.71 33.36
CA LYS A 175 3.14 28.81 33.93
C LYS A 175 4.22 29.31 32.95
N MET A 176 4.91 28.42 32.25
CA MET A 176 5.95 28.80 31.29
C MET A 176 5.34 29.48 30.06
N ILE A 177 4.23 28.96 29.54
CA ILE A 177 3.47 29.59 28.45
C ILE A 177 2.99 30.98 28.87
N ALA A 178 2.49 31.15 30.08
CA ALA A 178 2.08 32.47 30.59
C ALA A 178 3.24 33.46 30.73
N GLN A 179 4.48 32.99 30.92
CA GLN A 179 5.67 33.85 31.07
C GLN A 179 6.35 34.18 29.74
N LEU A 180 6.41 33.23 28.81
CA LEU A 180 7.19 33.32 27.57
C LEU A 180 6.33 33.50 26.32
N GLY A 181 5.01 33.34 26.42
CA GLY A 181 4.12 33.12 25.28
C GLY A 181 4.27 31.71 24.70
N GLU A 182 3.33 31.28 23.87
CA GLU A 182 3.36 29.94 23.26
C GLU A 182 4.57 29.76 22.32
N GLU A 183 4.87 30.77 21.50
CA GLU A 183 6.00 30.76 20.58
C GLU A 183 7.36 30.79 21.32
N GLY A 184 7.45 31.59 22.39
CA GLY A 184 8.63 31.63 23.25
C GLY A 184 8.83 30.33 24.03
N PHE A 185 7.75 29.68 24.47
CA PHE A 185 7.81 28.36 25.11
C PHE A 185 8.27 27.26 24.14
N ARG A 186 7.78 27.26 22.89
CA ARG A 186 8.21 26.30 21.85
C ARG A 186 9.69 26.46 21.51
N SER A 187 10.15 27.70 21.40
CA SER A 187 11.57 27.99 21.16
C SER A 187 12.44 27.51 22.33
N TYR A 188 11.99 27.77 23.57
CA TYR A 188 12.64 27.30 24.79
C TYR A 188 12.71 25.77 24.89
N GLU A 189 11.61 25.05 24.58
CA GLU A 189 11.56 23.59 24.61
C GLU A 189 12.47 22.97 23.53
N THR A 190 12.45 23.54 22.32
CA THR A 190 13.32 23.13 21.21
C THR A 190 14.79 23.29 21.58
N GLU A 191 15.16 24.45 22.15
CA GLU A 191 16.53 24.73 22.59
C GLU A 191 16.98 23.76 23.69
N LEU A 192 16.13 23.43 24.66
CA LEU A 192 16.42 22.43 25.69
C LEU A 192 16.71 21.04 25.10
N LEU A 193 15.89 20.60 24.14
CA LEU A 193 16.05 19.31 23.46
C LEU A 193 17.31 19.28 22.59
N GLU A 194 17.58 20.35 21.84
CA GLU A 194 18.79 20.47 21.03
C GLU A 194 20.05 20.48 21.87
N ASN A 195 20.08 21.24 22.96
CA ASN A 195 21.23 21.28 23.87
C ASN A 195 21.48 19.92 24.52
N GLY A 196 20.42 19.17 24.85
CA GLY A 196 20.53 17.77 25.29
C GLY A 196 21.17 16.88 24.23
N LYS A 197 20.69 16.90 22.98
CA LYS A 197 21.24 16.12 21.86
C LYS A 197 22.69 16.47 21.57
N ARG A 198 23.04 17.75 21.54
CA ARG A 198 24.41 18.24 21.33
C ARG A 198 25.35 17.73 22.43
N LEU A 199 24.93 17.81 23.69
CA LEU A 199 25.73 17.30 24.80
C LEU A 199 25.97 15.79 24.70
N HIS A 200 24.93 15.01 24.41
CA HIS A 200 25.05 13.55 24.22
C HIS A 200 26.00 13.20 23.08
N ALA A 201 25.95 13.92 21.96
CA ALA A 201 26.88 13.73 20.85
C ALA A 201 28.35 13.97 21.27
N VAL A 202 28.64 15.06 21.99
CA VAL A 202 30.01 15.35 22.46
C VAL A 202 30.49 14.33 23.49
N VAL A 203 29.61 13.91 24.42
CA VAL A 203 29.91 12.86 25.39
C VAL A 203 30.23 11.54 24.69
N ARG A 204 29.45 11.17 23.67
CA ARG A 204 29.70 9.98 22.85
C ARG A 204 31.08 10.03 22.19
N GLU A 205 31.38 11.12 21.48
CA GLU A 205 32.67 11.29 20.80
C GLU A 205 33.88 11.21 21.75
N ARG A 206 33.74 11.79 22.95
CA ARG A 206 34.77 11.70 23.99
C ARG A 206 34.98 10.28 24.50
N LEU A 207 33.89 9.53 24.69
CA LEU A 207 33.92 8.14 25.16
C LEU A 207 34.34 7.15 24.07
N GLU A 208 34.20 7.51 22.78
CA GLU A 208 34.76 6.79 21.63
C GLU A 208 36.27 7.02 21.44
N GLY A 209 36.86 7.97 22.18
CA GLY A 209 38.30 8.16 22.26
C GLY A 209 38.84 9.42 21.58
N LYS A 210 38.00 10.34 21.09
CA LYS A 210 38.48 11.64 20.59
C LYS A 210 39.14 12.43 21.73
N LEU A 211 40.25 13.10 21.40
CA LEU A 211 40.95 13.97 22.35
C LEU A 211 40.15 15.25 22.60
N GLU A 212 40.27 15.83 23.79
CA GLU A 212 39.47 17.01 24.17
C GLU A 212 39.70 18.22 23.23
N GLY A 213 40.89 18.35 22.65
CA GLY A 213 41.20 19.39 21.65
C GLY A 213 40.55 19.17 20.28
N GLU A 214 39.97 17.99 20.02
CA GLU A 214 39.30 17.64 18.76
C GLU A 214 37.76 17.73 18.87
N LEU A 215 37.24 18.00 20.07
CA LEU A 215 35.81 18.08 20.32
C LEU A 215 35.27 19.48 19.96
N SER A 216 34.25 19.51 19.10
CA SER A 216 33.53 20.74 18.76
C SER A 216 32.46 21.03 19.82
N ILE A 217 32.83 21.77 20.87
CA ILE A 217 31.92 22.16 21.95
C ILE A 217 31.27 23.51 21.62
N ASP A 218 29.97 23.48 21.34
CA ASP A 218 29.19 24.70 21.10
C ASP A 218 29.09 25.57 22.37
N ALA A 219 29.06 26.89 22.21
CA ALA A 219 28.95 27.84 23.32
C ALA A 219 27.70 27.60 24.19
N SER A 220 26.60 27.15 23.58
CA SER A 220 25.33 26.81 24.26
C SER A 220 25.47 25.63 25.25
N ILE A 221 26.43 24.71 25.02
CA ILE A 221 26.63 23.53 25.88
C ILE A 221 27.91 23.58 26.73
N ALA A 222 28.74 24.61 26.57
CA ALA A 222 30.02 24.73 27.26
C ALA A 222 29.91 24.63 28.79
N GLY A 223 28.83 25.17 29.37
CA GLY A 223 28.54 25.03 30.79
C GLY A 223 28.29 23.58 31.21
N TYR A 224 27.43 22.87 30.48
CA TYR A 224 27.16 21.45 30.73
C TYR A 224 28.41 20.58 30.56
N TRP A 225 29.24 20.87 29.56
CA TRP A 225 30.50 20.16 29.36
C TRP A 225 31.45 20.30 30.56
N ARG A 226 31.64 21.54 31.04
CA ARG A 226 32.46 21.83 32.23
C ARG A 226 31.92 21.11 33.47
N SER A 227 30.59 21.05 33.61
CA SER A 227 29.90 20.35 34.70
C SER A 227 30.26 18.86 34.72
N LEU A 228 30.36 18.20 33.55
CA LEU A 228 30.64 16.77 33.40
C LEU A 228 32.12 16.38 33.56
N GLY A 229 33.07 17.30 33.39
CA GLY A 229 34.50 17.01 33.25
C GLY A 229 35.06 15.98 34.24
N LYS A 230 34.96 16.27 35.56
CA LYS A 230 35.46 15.36 36.62
C LYS A 230 34.76 14.00 36.67
N THR A 231 33.55 13.90 36.13
CA THR A 231 32.76 12.67 36.09
C THR A 231 33.17 11.80 34.91
N LEU A 232 33.40 12.40 33.74
CA LEU A 232 33.85 11.70 32.55
C LEU A 232 35.23 11.06 32.74
N ASP A 233 36.14 11.73 33.46
CA ASP A 233 37.46 11.17 33.81
C ASP A 233 37.40 9.86 34.60
N ARG A 234 36.27 9.58 35.23
CA ARG A 234 36.04 8.39 36.06
C ARG A 234 35.30 7.28 35.32
N VAL A 235 34.96 7.51 34.06
CA VAL A 235 34.36 6.52 33.15
C VAL A 235 35.45 5.88 32.31
N SER A 236 35.49 4.55 32.32
CA SER A 236 36.44 3.73 31.56
C SER A 236 35.73 2.48 31.03
N GLU A 237 36.42 1.69 30.18
CA GLU A 237 35.92 0.39 29.68
C GLU A 237 34.48 0.48 29.13
N VAL A 238 34.28 1.32 28.12
CA VAL A 238 32.98 1.54 27.47
C VAL A 238 32.55 0.26 26.74
N LYS A 239 31.40 -0.30 27.12
CA LYS A 239 30.80 -1.50 26.49
C LYS A 239 29.88 -1.15 25.33
N CYS A 240 29.09 -0.08 25.46
CA CYS A 240 28.29 0.46 24.35
C CYS A 240 27.87 1.91 24.59
N LEU A 241 27.58 2.62 23.50
CA LEU A 241 27.05 3.98 23.47
C LEU A 241 25.83 4.02 22.52
N GLU A 242 24.79 4.75 22.90
CA GLU A 242 23.54 4.94 22.13
C GLU A 242 22.97 3.65 21.51
N LYS A 243 23.07 2.55 22.27
CA LYS A 243 22.70 1.22 21.76
C LYS A 243 21.22 0.98 21.93
N ARG A 244 20.58 0.48 20.87
CA ARG A 244 19.20 -0.01 20.96
C ARG A 244 19.17 -1.32 21.75
N LEU A 245 18.37 -1.35 22.81
CA LEU A 245 18.13 -2.53 23.65
C LEU A 245 16.68 -2.98 23.50
N THR A 246 16.48 -4.30 23.51
CA THR A 246 15.18 -4.95 23.49
C THR A 246 15.17 -6.00 24.58
N HIS A 247 14.15 -6.00 25.44
CA HIS A 247 14.05 -7.03 26.48
C HIS A 247 13.58 -8.35 25.85
N SER A 248 14.24 -9.47 26.14
CA SER A 248 13.98 -10.77 25.48
C SER A 248 12.62 -11.37 25.83
N VAL A 249 12.10 -11.04 27.03
CA VAL A 249 10.82 -11.57 27.54
C VAL A 249 9.73 -10.52 27.80
N LEU A 250 10.07 -9.25 28.04
CA LEU A 250 9.11 -8.19 28.32
C LEU A 250 8.92 -7.34 27.06
N PRO A 251 7.71 -6.89 26.75
CA PRO A 251 7.39 -6.24 25.47
C PRO A 251 7.79 -4.76 25.47
N TYR A 252 9.06 -4.41 25.72
CA TYR A 252 9.58 -3.05 25.56
C TYR A 252 10.98 -2.98 24.92
N LYS A 253 11.28 -1.81 24.33
CA LYS A 253 12.58 -1.46 23.75
C LYS A 253 13.08 -0.09 24.22
N GLY A 254 14.33 0.24 23.98
CA GLY A 254 14.91 1.51 24.41
C GLY A 254 16.25 1.82 23.73
N ILE A 255 16.74 3.04 23.90
CA ILE A 255 18.10 3.43 23.51
C ILE A 255 18.81 3.80 24.81
N VAL A 256 19.82 3.02 25.18
CA VAL A 256 20.65 3.31 26.36
C VAL A 256 21.74 4.29 25.96
N ASP A 257 21.95 5.34 26.77
CA ASP A 257 22.98 6.34 26.45
C ASP A 257 24.38 5.72 26.50
N CYS A 258 24.70 5.02 27.60
CA CYS A 258 26.02 4.44 27.80
C CYS A 258 25.98 3.24 28.76
N VAL A 259 26.80 2.24 28.47
CA VAL A 259 27.19 1.20 29.43
C VAL A 259 28.70 1.23 29.53
N ALA A 260 29.23 1.54 30.71
CA ALA A 260 30.66 1.65 30.94
C ALA A 260 31.01 1.38 32.40
N LYS A 261 32.30 1.21 32.69
CA LYS A 261 32.80 1.14 34.05
C LYS A 261 32.92 2.54 34.63
N TYR A 262 32.21 2.79 35.72
CA TYR A 262 32.38 3.99 36.53
C TYR A 262 33.10 3.62 37.82
N ARG A 263 34.32 4.11 38.00
CA ARG A 263 35.24 3.68 39.07
C ARG A 263 35.51 2.16 39.02
N SER A 264 34.91 1.39 39.93
CA SER A 264 35.14 -0.05 40.07
C SER A 264 33.98 -0.92 39.56
N ALA A 265 32.84 -0.33 39.16
CA ALA A 265 31.64 -1.07 38.78
C ALA A 265 31.19 -0.73 37.36
N VAL A 266 30.77 -1.74 36.60
CA VAL A 266 30.07 -1.55 35.32
C VAL A 266 28.65 -1.07 35.62
N ALA A 267 28.24 0.02 34.99
CA ALA A 267 26.93 0.63 35.19
C ALA A 267 26.27 1.01 33.87
N VAL A 268 24.93 0.98 33.87
CA VAL A 268 24.11 1.70 32.88
C VAL A 268 24.14 3.17 33.26
N ILE A 269 24.61 4.04 32.37
CA ILE A 269 24.77 5.47 32.60
C ILE A 269 23.74 6.23 31.75
N ASP A 270 22.98 7.11 32.39
CA ASP A 270 22.02 8.03 31.76
C ASP A 270 22.45 9.48 32.03
N TRP A 271 22.61 10.26 30.96
CA TRP A 271 23.09 11.65 31.02
C TRP A 271 21.91 12.61 30.94
N LYS A 272 21.71 13.43 31.99
CA LYS A 272 20.64 14.43 32.03
C LYS A 272 21.21 15.85 32.10
N THR A 273 20.54 16.77 31.42
CA THR A 273 20.77 18.21 31.56
C THR A 273 19.74 18.81 32.53
N ALA A 274 20.15 19.78 33.34
CA ALA A 274 19.24 20.53 34.19
C ALA A 274 19.70 21.98 34.33
N GLN A 275 18.74 22.90 34.43
CA GLN A 275 19.02 24.31 34.76
C GLN A 275 19.06 24.57 36.27
N ARG A 276 18.45 23.68 37.07
CA ARG A 276 18.38 23.76 38.54
C ARG A 276 19.09 22.57 39.16
N SER A 277 19.72 22.80 40.32
CA SER A 277 20.41 21.77 41.08
C SER A 277 19.47 20.61 41.47
N LYS A 278 19.92 19.37 41.25
CA LYS A 278 19.19 18.13 41.58
C LYS A 278 20.05 17.22 42.48
N PRO A 279 20.23 17.57 43.76
CA PRO A 279 21.13 16.84 44.67
C PRO A 279 20.58 15.50 45.19
N HIS A 280 19.27 15.26 45.08
CA HIS A 280 18.61 14.06 45.59
C HIS A 280 17.92 13.26 44.47
N LEU A 281 17.86 11.94 44.64
CA LEU A 281 17.19 11.01 43.71
C LEU A 281 15.71 11.36 43.47
N SER A 282 15.02 11.89 44.48
CA SER A 282 13.62 12.33 44.39
C SER A 282 13.39 13.44 43.35
N HIS A 283 14.43 14.19 42.98
CA HIS A 283 14.35 15.26 41.96
C HIS A 283 14.50 14.74 40.52
N LEU A 284 14.76 13.43 40.35
CA LEU A 284 15.05 12.81 39.05
C LEU A 284 13.82 12.15 38.41
N TYR A 285 12.67 12.17 39.09
CA TYR A 285 11.41 11.61 38.60
C TYR A 285 11.60 10.17 38.07
N ASP A 286 11.36 9.95 36.79
CA ASP A 286 11.38 8.63 36.16
C ASP A 286 12.77 8.15 35.73
N ALA A 287 13.82 8.97 35.86
CA ALA A 287 15.16 8.58 35.40
C ALA A 287 15.69 7.30 36.10
N PRO A 288 15.47 7.04 37.40
CA PRO A 288 15.83 5.77 38.02
C PRO A 288 15.07 4.56 37.46
N LEU A 289 13.79 4.73 37.10
CA LEU A 289 12.98 3.69 36.45
C LEU A 289 13.50 3.41 35.03
N GLN A 290 13.85 4.46 34.29
CA GLN A 290 14.44 4.35 32.94
C GLN A 290 15.76 3.56 32.97
N VAL A 291 16.66 3.87 33.92
CA VAL A 291 17.92 3.15 34.09
C VAL A 291 17.69 1.69 34.50
N ALA A 292 16.75 1.42 35.41
CA ALA A 292 16.40 0.04 35.79
C ALA A 292 15.83 -0.76 34.62
N ALA A 293 15.00 -0.15 33.77
CA ALA A 293 14.45 -0.78 32.56
C ALA A 293 15.53 -1.10 31.53
N TYR A 294 16.47 -0.17 31.25
CA TYR A 294 17.60 -0.45 30.37
C TYR A 294 18.51 -1.55 30.91
N MET A 295 18.72 -1.58 32.23
CA MET A 295 19.47 -2.65 32.88
C MET A 295 18.76 -4.01 32.75
N GLY A 296 17.44 -4.05 32.90
CA GLY A 296 16.63 -5.26 32.66
C GLY A 296 16.73 -5.75 31.22
N ALA A 297 16.57 -4.85 30.23
CA ALA A 297 16.72 -5.20 28.82
C ALA A 297 18.11 -5.78 28.53
N TRP A 298 19.18 -5.18 29.07
CA TRP A 298 20.54 -5.68 28.95
C TRP A 298 20.74 -7.05 29.60
N ASN A 299 20.31 -7.21 30.85
CA ASN A 299 20.49 -8.45 31.61
C ASN A 299 19.65 -9.61 31.04
N SER A 300 18.56 -9.30 30.33
CA SER A 300 17.69 -10.29 29.67
C SER A 300 18.33 -10.97 28.46
N ILE A 301 19.41 -10.41 27.90
CA ILE A 301 20.12 -10.94 26.73
C ILE A 301 21.58 -11.30 27.02
N CYS A 302 22.09 -10.99 28.22
CA CYS A 302 23.49 -11.23 28.60
C CYS A 302 23.61 -12.41 29.58
N PRO A 303 24.66 -13.23 29.47
CA PRO A 303 24.92 -14.29 30.44
C PRO A 303 25.26 -13.72 31.83
N PRO A 304 25.10 -14.50 32.92
CA PRO A 304 25.17 -14.02 34.30
C PRO A 304 26.44 -13.23 34.66
N GLU A 305 27.59 -13.66 34.14
CA GLU A 305 28.89 -13.02 34.33
C GLU A 305 28.99 -11.61 33.73
N ASN A 306 28.11 -11.28 32.79
CA ASN A 306 28.06 -9.99 32.09
C ASN A 306 26.87 -9.12 32.47
N GLN A 307 26.06 -9.56 33.45
CA GLN A 307 24.94 -8.78 33.95
C GLN A 307 25.41 -7.55 34.73
N ILE A 308 24.74 -6.44 34.47
CA ILE A 308 25.02 -5.16 35.11
C ILE A 308 24.21 -5.07 36.39
N SER A 309 24.86 -4.60 37.46
CA SER A 309 24.26 -4.51 38.80
C SER A 309 24.16 -3.09 39.34
N HIS A 310 24.63 -2.10 38.59
CA HIS A 310 24.64 -0.69 39.01
C HIS A 310 24.05 0.19 37.92
N GLY A 311 23.35 1.23 38.35
CA GLY A 311 22.89 2.33 37.50
C GLY A 311 23.60 3.63 37.90
N LEU A 312 23.76 4.55 36.96
CA LEU A 312 24.36 5.85 37.20
C LEU A 312 23.54 6.91 36.47
N ILE A 313 23.04 7.90 37.19
CA ILE A 313 22.40 9.07 36.58
C ILE A 313 23.30 10.27 36.84
N VAL A 314 23.75 10.92 35.77
CA VAL A 314 24.64 12.08 35.86
C VAL A 314 23.88 13.31 35.39
N VAL A 315 23.70 14.27 36.29
CA VAL A 315 22.99 15.53 35.99
C VAL A 315 24.00 16.66 35.81
N ALA A 316 24.10 17.16 34.59
CA ALA A 316 24.95 18.29 34.20
C ALA A 316 24.17 19.61 34.26
N TYR A 317 24.86 20.69 34.63
CA TYR A 317 24.27 22.02 34.80
C TYR A 317 24.81 23.06 33.82
N SER A 318 23.92 23.95 33.33
CA SER A 318 24.30 25.03 32.41
C SER A 318 25.23 26.06 33.04
N SER A 319 25.21 26.20 34.38
CA SER A 319 26.10 27.09 35.13
C SER A 319 27.57 26.67 35.09
N GLY A 320 27.85 25.40 34.76
CA GLY A 320 29.18 24.81 34.91
C GLY A 320 29.52 24.34 36.33
N ASP A 321 28.56 24.39 37.26
CA ASP A 321 28.70 23.78 38.57
C ASP A 321 28.95 22.27 38.45
N PRO A 322 29.70 21.63 39.37
CA PRO A 322 29.99 20.20 39.28
C PRO A 322 28.72 19.34 39.13
N ALA A 323 28.75 18.40 38.19
CA ALA A 323 27.63 17.49 37.94
C ALA A 323 27.32 16.66 39.19
N HIS A 324 26.03 16.44 39.45
CA HIS A 324 25.61 15.52 40.49
C HIS A 324 25.57 14.10 39.93
N VAL A 325 26.22 13.18 40.64
CA VAL A 325 26.33 11.77 40.25
C VAL A 325 25.52 10.92 41.22
N HIS A 326 24.46 10.33 40.71
CA HIS A 326 23.54 9.49 41.48
C HIS A 326 23.82 8.02 41.17
N LEU A 327 24.53 7.35 42.08
CA LEU A 327 24.83 5.93 41.96
C LEU A 327 23.65 5.10 42.49
N LEU A 328 23.06 4.28 41.64
CA LEU A 328 22.06 3.29 41.99
C LEU A 328 22.78 1.96 42.26
N THR A 329 22.77 1.53 43.52
CA THR A 329 23.29 0.21 43.91
C THR A 329 22.36 -0.90 43.44
N LYS A 330 22.84 -2.14 43.43
CA LYS A 330 22.01 -3.33 43.11
C LYS A 330 20.67 -3.34 43.83
N SER A 331 20.66 -3.04 45.13
CA SER A 331 19.44 -2.99 45.94
C SER A 331 18.48 -1.90 45.44
N LYS A 332 19.00 -0.72 45.11
CA LYS A 332 18.18 0.40 44.63
C LYS A 332 17.63 0.16 43.22
N CYS A 333 18.41 -0.45 42.34
CA CYS A 333 17.93 -0.88 41.03
C CYS A 333 16.84 -1.94 41.13
N LEU A 334 16.96 -2.88 42.09
CA LEU A 334 15.90 -3.86 42.37
C LEU A 334 14.63 -3.18 42.89
N GLU A 335 14.77 -2.20 43.78
CA GLU A 335 13.64 -1.41 44.28
C GLU A 335 12.88 -0.76 43.11
N TYR A 336 13.58 -0.02 42.24
CA TYR A 336 12.96 0.63 41.07
C TYR A 336 12.44 -0.37 40.02
N TRP A 337 13.10 -1.52 39.84
CA TRP A 337 12.59 -2.59 38.99
C TRP A 337 11.29 -3.20 39.54
N SER A 338 11.18 -3.32 40.86
CA SER A 338 10.00 -3.87 41.55
C SER A 338 8.87 -2.86 41.71
N GLN A 339 9.12 -1.58 41.42
CA GLN A 339 8.05 -0.58 41.44
C GLN A 339 7.06 -0.90 40.32
N PRO A 340 5.75 -0.93 40.63
CA PRO A 340 4.76 -1.23 39.63
C PRO A 340 4.68 -0.14 38.58
N VAL A 341 5.24 -0.43 37.41
CA VAL A 341 4.83 0.22 36.17
C VAL A 341 3.47 -0.39 35.79
N GLY A 342 2.39 0.06 36.43
CA GLY A 342 1.01 -0.37 36.16
C GLY A 342 0.54 -1.66 36.84
N GLN A 343 0.51 -1.75 38.17
CA GLN A 343 0.05 -2.97 38.88
C GLN A 343 -1.44 -3.29 38.76
N ASP A 344 -2.29 -2.36 38.29
CA ASP A 344 -3.75 -2.59 38.22
C ASP A 344 -4.38 -2.09 36.91
N GLN A 345 -3.58 -1.85 35.88
CA GLN A 345 -4.11 -1.49 34.57
C GLN A 345 -3.64 -2.53 33.56
N GLU A 346 -4.59 -3.26 33.00
CA GLU A 346 -4.44 -3.90 31.69
C GLU A 346 -3.65 -2.93 30.80
N ILE A 347 -2.41 -3.27 30.41
CA ILE A 347 -1.66 -2.42 29.49
C ILE A 347 -2.38 -2.51 28.15
N PHE A 348 -3.29 -1.57 27.93
CA PHE A 348 -3.93 -1.37 26.65
C PHE A 348 -2.86 -0.86 25.70
N PHE A 349 -2.33 -1.74 24.84
CA PHE A 349 -1.49 -1.34 23.71
C PHE A 349 -2.38 -0.59 22.70
N VAL A 350 -2.65 0.69 22.99
CA VAL A 350 -3.06 1.66 21.99
C VAL A 350 -1.79 1.94 21.19
N GLY A 351 -1.80 1.58 19.90
CA GLY A 351 -0.72 1.91 18.99
C GLY A 351 -0.38 3.39 19.11
N LEU A 352 0.86 3.69 19.48
CA LEU A 352 1.43 5.03 19.49
C LEU A 352 1.77 5.47 18.06
N GLU A 353 0.77 5.48 17.19
CA GLU A 353 0.63 6.54 16.21
C GLU A 353 -0.39 7.49 16.81
N GLY A 354 -0.05 8.77 16.91
CA GLY A 354 -0.92 9.77 17.54
C GLY A 354 -2.34 9.63 17.02
N LYS A 355 -3.34 9.64 17.93
CA LYS A 355 -4.73 9.57 17.50
C LYS A 355 -4.98 10.65 16.46
N MET A 356 -5.47 10.24 15.29
CA MET A 356 -5.95 11.16 14.26
C MET A 356 -6.89 12.18 14.90
N SER A 357 -6.66 13.45 14.62
CA SER A 357 -7.46 14.54 15.12
C SER A 357 -8.92 14.37 14.69
N SER A 358 -9.87 14.85 15.51
CA SER A 358 -11.29 14.74 15.16
C SER A 358 -11.63 15.44 13.85
N LYS A 359 -10.94 16.55 13.52
CA LYS A 359 -11.14 17.31 12.29
C LYS A 359 -10.70 16.56 11.04
N VAL A 360 -9.52 15.94 11.06
CA VAL A 360 -9.04 15.13 9.93
C VAL A 360 -9.88 13.88 9.78
N LYS A 361 -10.26 13.25 10.91
CA LYS A 361 -11.18 12.12 10.89
C LYS A 361 -12.51 12.46 10.22
N GLU A 362 -13.12 13.58 10.62
CA GLU A 362 -14.38 14.08 10.04
C GLU A 362 -14.26 14.35 8.54
N LEU A 363 -13.16 14.97 8.09
CA LEU A 363 -12.90 15.17 6.66
C LEU A 363 -12.89 13.85 5.87
N LEU A 364 -12.19 12.83 6.39
CA LEU A 364 -12.08 11.52 5.73
C LEU A 364 -13.42 10.77 5.75
N GLU A 365 -14.17 10.84 6.85
CA GLU A 365 -15.51 10.25 6.97
C GLU A 365 -16.52 10.92 6.04
N ASP A 366 -16.46 12.25 5.89
CA ASP A 366 -17.28 13.00 4.95
C ASP A 366 -16.97 12.62 3.51
N PHE A 367 -15.69 12.55 3.14
CA PHE A 367 -15.28 12.12 1.80
C PHE A 367 -15.74 10.70 1.52
N TRP A 368 -15.54 9.79 2.47
CA TRP A 368 -15.98 8.41 2.32
C TRP A 368 -17.49 8.31 2.13
N THR A 369 -18.26 9.00 2.96
CA THR A 369 -19.73 9.04 2.85
C THR A 369 -20.16 9.59 1.50
N TRP A 370 -19.60 10.74 1.09
CA TRP A 370 -19.85 11.33 -0.22
C TRP A 370 -19.50 10.37 -1.37
N ARG A 371 -18.35 9.69 -1.29
CA ARG A 371 -17.90 8.75 -2.32
C ARG A 371 -18.86 7.57 -2.46
N LEU A 372 -19.37 7.03 -1.35
CA LEU A 372 -20.38 5.97 -1.37
C LEU A 372 -21.71 6.45 -1.96
N ASP A 373 -22.13 7.67 -1.63
CA ASP A 373 -23.35 8.27 -2.18
C ASP A 373 -23.26 8.56 -3.68
N GLU A 374 -22.10 9.01 -4.14
CA GLU A 374 -21.85 9.38 -5.53
C GLU A 374 -21.57 8.17 -6.44
N ALA A 375 -21.05 7.07 -5.88
CA ALA A 375 -20.87 5.80 -6.58
C ALA A 375 -21.56 4.64 -5.82
N PRO A 376 -22.90 4.56 -5.88
CA PRO A 376 -23.65 3.48 -5.25
C PRO A 376 -23.28 2.08 -5.75
N GLU A 377 -22.76 1.93 -6.97
CA GLU A 377 -22.29 0.62 -7.48
C GLU A 377 -20.99 0.20 -6.79
N PHE A 378 -20.06 1.14 -6.60
CA PHE A 378 -18.87 0.93 -5.77
C PHE A 378 -19.25 0.61 -4.32
N SER A 379 -20.25 1.30 -3.77
CA SER A 379 -20.79 0.98 -2.44
C SER A 379 -21.25 -0.48 -2.35
N THR A 380 -21.97 -0.99 -3.35
CA THR A 380 -22.36 -2.41 -3.41
C THR A 380 -21.13 -3.32 -3.49
N LEU A 381 -20.17 -3.02 -4.37
CA LEU A 381 -18.96 -3.82 -4.59
C LEU A 381 -18.19 -4.08 -3.29
N ILE A 382 -18.08 -3.08 -2.42
CA ILE A 382 -17.33 -3.20 -1.16
C ILE A 382 -18.20 -3.63 0.04
N GLY A 383 -19.48 -3.96 -0.18
CA GLY A 383 -20.36 -4.58 0.81
C GLY A 383 -21.29 -3.63 1.58
N HIS A 384 -21.37 -2.35 1.21
CA HIS A 384 -22.32 -1.39 1.80
C HIS A 384 -23.68 -1.46 1.10
N LYS A 385 -24.65 -2.10 1.77
CA LYS A 385 -25.96 -2.43 1.19
C LYS A 385 -26.93 -1.25 1.10
N GLU A 386 -26.72 -0.19 1.87
CA GLU A 386 -27.68 0.92 2.05
C GLU A 386 -28.01 1.64 0.74
N ARG A 387 -27.18 1.47 -0.29
CA ARG A 387 -27.28 2.13 -1.60
C ARG A 387 -27.56 1.14 -2.74
N ASN A 388 -27.85 -0.13 -2.41
CA ASN A 388 -28.14 -1.18 -3.41
C ASN A 388 -29.35 -0.85 -4.31
N GLY A 389 -30.18 0.11 -3.92
CA GLY A 389 -31.30 0.59 -4.73
C GLY A 389 -30.98 1.62 -5.81
N LYS A 390 -29.71 2.04 -5.94
CA LYS A 390 -29.26 3.12 -6.85
C LYS A 390 -28.22 2.64 -7.86
N LEU A 391 -28.11 3.36 -8.99
CA LEU A 391 -27.06 3.23 -10.00
C LEU A 391 -26.20 4.48 -10.05
N ASP A 392 -24.97 4.34 -10.55
CA ASP A 392 -24.08 5.47 -10.79
C ASP A 392 -24.65 6.34 -11.92
N SER A 393 -24.68 7.66 -11.75
CA SER A 393 -25.05 8.57 -12.84
C SER A 393 -23.86 8.82 -13.76
N TRP A 394 -24.13 8.84 -15.05
CA TRP A 394 -23.20 9.20 -16.12
C TRP A 394 -23.54 10.55 -16.76
N SER A 395 -24.48 11.30 -16.19
CA SER A 395 -24.81 12.64 -16.65
C SER A 395 -23.60 13.59 -16.54
N PHE A 396 -23.51 14.55 -17.45
CA PHE A 396 -22.46 15.59 -17.39
C PHE A 396 -22.54 16.40 -16.09
N ASP A 397 -23.74 16.62 -15.56
CA ASP A 397 -23.93 17.33 -14.30
C ASP A 397 -23.35 16.55 -13.11
N SER A 398 -23.57 15.23 -13.05
CA SER A 398 -22.93 14.36 -12.03
C SER A 398 -21.40 14.35 -12.19
N LEU A 399 -20.88 14.21 -13.42
CA LEU A 399 -19.44 14.20 -13.69
C LEU A 399 -18.75 15.52 -13.29
N ASN A 400 -19.35 16.66 -13.63
CA ASN A 400 -18.84 17.97 -13.22
C ASN A 400 -19.04 18.20 -11.71
N GLY A 401 -20.14 17.68 -11.14
CA GLY A 401 -20.39 17.67 -9.71
C GLY A 401 -19.30 16.95 -8.92
N ARG A 402 -18.78 15.83 -9.45
CA ARG A 402 -17.65 15.09 -8.88
C ARG A 402 -16.39 15.94 -8.82
N LEU A 403 -16.04 16.62 -9.91
CA LEU A 403 -14.89 17.52 -9.94
C LEU A 403 -15.03 18.63 -8.88
N ASN A 404 -16.18 19.31 -8.86
CA ASN A 404 -16.43 20.39 -7.90
C ASN A 404 -16.39 19.90 -6.45
N ALA A 405 -16.87 18.70 -6.16
CA ALA A 405 -16.81 18.11 -4.82
C ALA A 405 -15.36 17.81 -4.42
N VAL A 406 -14.58 17.18 -5.32
CA VAL A 406 -13.17 16.86 -5.08
C VAL A 406 -12.34 18.12 -4.86
N GLU A 407 -12.58 19.18 -5.62
CA GLU A 407 -11.91 20.48 -5.42
C GLU A 407 -12.21 21.06 -4.04
N LYS A 408 -13.47 21.00 -3.57
CA LYS A 408 -13.83 21.43 -2.21
C LYS A 408 -13.17 20.59 -1.12
N PHE A 409 -13.04 19.27 -1.31
CA PHE A 409 -12.30 18.44 -0.35
C PHE A 409 -10.82 18.82 -0.31
N LYS A 410 -10.22 19.15 -1.45
CA LYS A 410 -8.83 19.64 -1.51
C LYS A 410 -8.67 20.98 -0.79
N GLU A 411 -9.61 21.91 -0.94
CA GLU A 411 -9.62 23.17 -0.17
C GLU A 411 -9.69 22.91 1.34
N ARG A 412 -10.55 21.99 1.80
CA ARG A 412 -10.64 21.58 3.21
C ARG A 412 -9.32 20.98 3.73
N ILE A 413 -8.59 20.22 2.90
CA ILE A 413 -7.26 19.72 3.26
C ILE A 413 -6.31 20.90 3.50
N HIS A 414 -6.26 21.87 2.60
CA HIS A 414 -5.37 23.04 2.71
C HIS A 414 -5.68 23.90 3.94
N GLU A 415 -6.96 24.06 4.28
CA GLU A 415 -7.39 24.73 5.51
C GLU A 415 -6.88 24.00 6.76
N LEU A 416 -6.98 22.66 6.80
CA LEU A 416 -6.49 21.86 7.93
C LEU A 416 -4.96 21.86 8.03
N GLN A 417 -4.25 21.76 6.89
CA GLN A 417 -2.80 21.82 6.82
C GLN A 417 -2.24 23.18 7.25
N SER A 418 -3.02 24.25 7.12
CA SER A 418 -2.65 25.59 7.59
C SER A 418 -2.78 25.74 9.11
N GLY A 419 -3.39 24.78 9.81
CA GLY A 419 -3.50 24.76 11.28
C GLY A 419 -2.26 24.19 11.97
N GLU A 420 -1.95 24.67 13.18
CA GLU A 420 -0.71 24.32 13.88
C GLU A 420 -0.75 22.99 14.67
N ASP A 421 -1.93 22.35 14.81
CA ASP A 421 -2.17 21.21 15.71
C ASP A 421 -2.27 19.83 15.00
N LEU A 422 -1.55 19.61 13.90
CA LEU A 422 -1.57 18.32 13.20
C LEU A 422 -0.56 17.32 13.77
N THR A 423 -1.03 16.12 14.14
CA THR A 423 -0.17 14.99 14.49
C THR A 423 0.58 14.46 13.27
N LYS A 424 1.58 13.59 13.46
CA LYS A 424 2.24 12.91 12.33
C LYS A 424 1.24 12.07 11.52
N MET A 425 0.33 11.37 12.20
CA MET A 425 -0.70 10.56 11.56
C MET A 425 -1.64 11.43 10.72
N ASP A 426 -2.03 12.61 11.22
CA ASP A 426 -2.82 13.56 10.45
C ASP A 426 -2.09 13.99 9.17
N LYS A 427 -0.82 14.37 9.27
CA LYS A 427 0.00 14.81 8.12
C LYS A 427 0.14 13.71 7.08
N ASP A 428 0.49 12.50 7.50
CA ASP A 428 0.66 11.35 6.61
C ASP A 428 -0.66 11.03 5.87
N ASN A 429 -1.81 11.04 6.57
CA ASN A 429 -3.12 10.80 5.95
C ASN A 429 -3.53 11.93 4.99
N LEU A 430 -3.33 13.19 5.39
CA LEU A 430 -3.67 14.34 4.53
C LEU A 430 -2.78 14.39 3.29
N GLU A 431 -1.50 14.04 3.39
CA GLU A 431 -0.59 13.98 2.23
C GLU A 431 -1.00 12.90 1.23
N CYS A 432 -1.32 11.69 1.71
CA CYS A 432 -1.82 10.62 0.84
C CYS A 432 -3.15 11.01 0.19
N PHE A 433 -4.07 11.56 0.98
CA PHE A 433 -5.38 11.94 0.48
C PHE A 433 -5.31 13.11 -0.52
N GLU A 434 -4.46 14.11 -0.26
CA GLU A 434 -4.23 15.21 -1.20
C GLU A 434 -3.69 14.70 -2.54
N GLU A 435 -2.82 13.69 -2.53
CA GLU A 435 -2.29 13.09 -3.75
C GLU A 435 -3.39 12.41 -4.57
N ASP A 436 -4.27 11.65 -3.94
CA ASP A 436 -5.41 11.01 -4.61
C ASP A 436 -6.33 12.04 -5.26
N LEU A 437 -6.67 13.12 -4.54
CA LEU A 437 -7.50 14.20 -5.08
C LEU A 437 -6.78 14.94 -6.22
N ARG A 438 -5.46 15.17 -6.09
CA ARG A 438 -4.65 15.80 -7.14
C ARG A 438 -4.65 14.96 -8.41
N LEU A 439 -4.42 13.66 -8.30
CA LEU A 439 -4.41 12.74 -9.45
C LEU A 439 -5.78 12.70 -10.14
N PHE A 440 -6.88 12.74 -9.38
CA PHE A 440 -8.22 12.84 -9.93
C PHE A 440 -8.41 14.14 -10.73
N ILE A 441 -8.12 15.30 -10.14
CA ILE A 441 -8.30 16.62 -10.79
C ILE A 441 -7.44 16.71 -12.06
N GLU A 442 -6.17 16.33 -11.96
CA GLU A 442 -5.24 16.37 -13.10
C GLU A 442 -5.63 15.36 -14.19
N GLY A 443 -6.23 14.22 -13.84
CA GLY A 443 -6.75 13.23 -14.78
C GLY A 443 -8.03 13.68 -15.47
N PHE A 444 -8.92 14.38 -14.75
CA PHE A 444 -10.24 14.79 -15.23
C PHE A 444 -10.17 15.64 -16.51
N LYS A 445 -9.12 16.48 -16.65
CA LYS A 445 -8.90 17.33 -17.84
C LYS A 445 -8.77 16.54 -19.15
N PHE A 446 -8.38 15.26 -19.08
CA PHE A 446 -8.26 14.37 -20.24
C PHE A 446 -9.56 13.66 -20.59
N LYS A 447 -10.63 13.90 -19.84
CA LYS A 447 -11.99 13.39 -20.10
C LYS A 447 -12.02 11.87 -20.29
N GLY A 448 -11.29 11.12 -19.45
CA GLY A 448 -11.27 9.66 -19.51
C GLY A 448 -12.65 9.00 -19.40
N TYR A 449 -13.62 9.70 -18.79
CA TYR A 449 -15.03 9.28 -18.73
C TYR A 449 -15.71 9.15 -20.10
N LEU A 450 -15.13 9.65 -21.20
CA LEU A 450 -15.66 9.49 -22.57
C LEU A 450 -15.38 8.10 -23.18
N TYR A 451 -14.78 7.18 -22.42
CA TYR A 451 -14.50 5.80 -22.82
C TYR A 451 -15.29 4.73 -22.03
N PRO A 452 -16.60 4.90 -21.77
CA PRO A 452 -17.35 4.07 -20.82
C PRO A 452 -17.66 2.65 -21.31
N VAL A 453 -17.33 2.31 -22.57
CA VAL A 453 -17.61 0.98 -23.15
C VAL A 453 -16.37 0.46 -23.88
N ASN A 454 -15.84 -0.65 -23.40
CA ASN A 454 -14.76 -1.40 -24.04
C ASN A 454 -14.93 -2.91 -23.76
N PHE A 455 -14.05 -3.77 -24.29
CA PHE A 455 -14.17 -5.22 -24.10
C PHE A 455 -14.08 -5.67 -22.62
N ILE A 456 -13.39 -4.90 -21.77
CA ILE A 456 -13.13 -5.26 -20.37
C ILE A 456 -14.21 -4.69 -19.44
N GLU A 457 -14.73 -3.50 -19.77
CA GLU A 457 -15.54 -2.66 -18.87
C GLU A 457 -16.75 -2.04 -19.58
N GLY A 458 -17.75 -1.66 -18.79
CA GLY A 458 -18.94 -0.96 -19.24
C GLY A 458 -20.23 -1.66 -18.82
N PRO A 459 -21.40 -1.06 -19.09
CA PRO A 459 -22.69 -1.60 -18.66
C PRO A 459 -22.93 -3.06 -19.09
N GLN A 460 -22.36 -3.48 -20.20
CA GLN A 460 -22.46 -4.86 -20.70
C GLN A 460 -21.70 -5.92 -19.87
N VAL A 461 -20.81 -5.48 -18.98
CA VAL A 461 -20.06 -6.33 -18.05
C VAL A 461 -20.51 -6.05 -16.62
N ASP A 462 -20.60 -4.78 -16.24
CA ASP A 462 -20.75 -4.36 -14.85
C ASP A 462 -22.16 -4.63 -14.32
N LEU A 463 -23.19 -4.54 -15.16
CA LEU A 463 -24.56 -4.87 -14.73
C LEU A 463 -24.71 -6.33 -14.30
N ASP A 464 -24.13 -7.28 -15.04
CA ASP A 464 -24.18 -8.71 -14.67
C ASP A 464 -23.41 -8.95 -13.36
N ARG A 465 -22.18 -8.43 -13.25
CA ARG A 465 -21.36 -8.55 -12.04
C ARG A 465 -22.02 -7.95 -10.81
N MET A 466 -22.54 -6.74 -10.93
CA MET A 466 -23.23 -6.06 -9.84
C MET A 466 -24.39 -6.89 -9.32
N ILE A 467 -25.19 -7.49 -10.20
CA ILE A 467 -26.38 -8.28 -9.85
C ILE A 467 -25.98 -9.65 -9.30
N ASN A 468 -25.05 -10.34 -9.95
CA ASN A 468 -24.82 -11.76 -9.71
C ASN A 468 -23.56 -12.07 -8.88
N GLU A 469 -22.66 -11.10 -8.70
CA GLU A 469 -21.41 -11.27 -7.96
C GLU A 469 -21.31 -10.34 -6.74
N TRP A 470 -21.67 -9.06 -6.88
CA TRP A 470 -21.46 -8.06 -5.82
C TRP A 470 -22.63 -7.99 -4.83
N THR A 471 -23.87 -8.20 -5.30
CA THR A 471 -25.06 -8.09 -4.46
C THR A 471 -25.38 -9.40 -3.76
N LYS A 472 -25.65 -9.34 -2.45
CA LYS A 472 -26.20 -10.46 -1.67
C LYS A 472 -27.69 -10.23 -1.40
N TYR A 473 -28.49 -11.26 -1.61
CA TYR A 473 -29.95 -11.23 -1.44
C TYR A 473 -30.35 -12.08 -0.23
N GLU A 474 -30.65 -11.45 0.89
CA GLU A 474 -30.93 -12.12 2.17
C GLU A 474 -32.40 -11.98 2.60
N ASP A 475 -33.06 -10.88 2.23
CA ASP A 475 -34.45 -10.59 2.56
C ASP A 475 -35.21 -9.90 1.41
N GLU A 476 -36.50 -9.63 1.61
CA GLU A 476 -37.37 -8.97 0.63
C GLU A 476 -36.92 -7.53 0.28
N ALA A 477 -36.29 -6.81 1.23
CA ALA A 477 -35.84 -5.45 1.00
C ALA A 477 -34.70 -5.42 -0.03
N ASP A 478 -33.81 -6.42 -0.01
CA ASP A 478 -32.75 -6.58 -1.03
C ASP A 478 -33.33 -6.70 -2.44
N TYR A 479 -34.42 -7.47 -2.63
CA TYR A 479 -35.09 -7.59 -3.93
C TYR A 479 -35.83 -6.30 -4.32
N THR A 480 -36.40 -5.60 -3.36
CA THR A 480 -37.05 -4.29 -3.60
C THR A 480 -36.03 -3.26 -4.07
N MET A 481 -34.85 -3.24 -3.47
CA MET A 481 -33.71 -2.41 -3.92
C MET A 481 -33.26 -2.81 -5.33
N LEU A 482 -33.14 -4.10 -5.63
CA LEU A 482 -32.82 -4.57 -6.98
C LEU A 482 -33.84 -4.08 -8.02
N LEU A 483 -35.14 -4.17 -7.74
CA LEU A 483 -36.18 -3.67 -8.64
C LEU A 483 -36.12 -2.15 -8.79
N SER A 484 -35.78 -1.41 -7.73
CA SER A 484 -35.51 0.04 -7.80
C SER A 484 -34.35 0.35 -8.74
N ARG A 485 -33.29 -0.45 -8.67
CA ARG A 485 -32.12 -0.34 -9.54
C ARG A 485 -32.46 -0.66 -11.00
N PHE A 486 -33.27 -1.68 -11.25
CA PHE A 486 -33.73 -2.04 -12.61
C PHE A 486 -34.46 -0.90 -13.31
N ARG A 487 -35.28 -0.13 -12.58
CA ARG A 487 -35.99 1.04 -13.10
C ARG A 487 -35.04 2.18 -13.55
N GLN A 488 -33.80 2.20 -13.05
CA GLN A 488 -32.80 3.22 -13.39
C GLN A 488 -31.91 2.82 -14.56
N ILE A 489 -31.82 1.54 -14.91
CA ILE A 489 -30.97 1.04 -16.01
C ILE A 489 -31.22 1.80 -17.33
N PRO A 490 -32.48 2.02 -17.78
CA PRO A 490 -32.71 2.74 -19.04
C PRO A 490 -32.11 4.15 -19.06
N GLN A 491 -32.22 4.88 -17.95
CA GLN A 491 -31.65 6.21 -17.82
C GLN A 491 -30.12 6.15 -17.85
N GLN A 492 -29.51 5.24 -17.10
CA GLN A 492 -28.06 5.09 -17.08
C GLN A 492 -27.50 4.77 -18.47
N LEU A 493 -28.12 3.83 -19.20
CA LEU A 493 -27.70 3.47 -20.56
C LEU A 493 -27.86 4.65 -21.54
N GLN A 494 -28.89 5.47 -21.36
CA GLN A 494 -29.05 6.70 -22.13
C GLN A 494 -27.95 7.72 -21.81
N GLU A 495 -27.58 7.89 -20.54
CA GLU A 495 -26.48 8.77 -20.14
C GLU A 495 -25.15 8.27 -20.74
N VAL A 496 -24.88 6.96 -20.72
CA VAL A 496 -23.70 6.35 -21.37
C VAL A 496 -23.70 6.62 -22.88
N GLU A 497 -24.84 6.50 -23.56
CA GLU A 497 -24.98 6.85 -24.99
C GLU A 497 -24.58 8.31 -25.25
N LEU A 498 -25.04 9.25 -24.41
CA LEU A 498 -24.71 10.68 -24.53
C LEU A 498 -23.22 10.96 -24.29
N ILE A 499 -22.59 10.24 -23.38
CA ILE A 499 -21.15 10.30 -23.12
C ILE A 499 -20.34 9.80 -24.32
N LEU A 500 -20.73 8.65 -24.89
CA LEU A 500 -20.10 8.13 -26.11
C LEU A 500 -20.27 9.08 -27.29
N ASP A 501 -21.44 9.71 -27.43
CA ASP A 501 -21.72 10.69 -28.48
C ASP A 501 -20.88 11.96 -28.33
N GLU A 502 -20.65 12.43 -27.11
CA GLU A 502 -19.70 13.51 -26.84
C GLU A 502 -18.26 13.09 -27.16
N GLY A 503 -17.89 11.83 -26.89
CA GLY A 503 -16.62 11.26 -27.34
C GLY A 503 -16.42 11.39 -28.84
N ILE A 504 -17.45 11.10 -29.65
CA ILE A 504 -17.43 11.31 -31.10
C ILE A 504 -17.24 12.79 -31.43
N ARG A 505 -18.06 13.68 -30.86
CA ARG A 505 -18.02 15.13 -31.13
C ARG A 505 -16.68 15.78 -30.77
N SER A 506 -16.06 15.33 -29.68
CA SER A 506 -14.78 15.84 -29.19
C SER A 506 -13.56 15.13 -29.80
N ASN A 507 -13.75 14.18 -30.73
CA ASN A 507 -12.67 13.31 -31.27
C ASN A 507 -11.88 12.57 -30.17
N LEU A 508 -12.58 12.19 -29.10
CA LEU A 508 -12.09 11.41 -27.96
C LEU A 508 -12.82 10.07 -27.93
N THR A 509 -12.51 9.21 -28.89
CA THR A 509 -13.08 7.86 -29.00
C THR A 509 -12.02 6.78 -28.79
N LEU A 510 -12.46 5.59 -28.40
CA LEU A 510 -11.60 4.42 -28.39
C LEU A 510 -11.21 3.98 -29.81
N HIS A 511 -10.18 3.15 -29.90
CA HIS A 511 -9.87 2.45 -31.13
C HIS A 511 -10.84 1.27 -31.32
N LYS A 512 -11.22 0.95 -32.56
CA LYS A 512 -12.20 -0.11 -32.87
C LYS A 512 -11.83 -1.49 -32.28
N LEU A 513 -10.53 -1.80 -32.14
CA LEU A 513 -10.09 -3.05 -31.51
C LEU A 513 -10.56 -3.18 -30.06
N SER A 514 -10.72 -2.07 -29.32
CA SER A 514 -11.24 -2.07 -27.96
C SER A 514 -12.71 -2.49 -27.87
N LEU A 515 -13.44 -2.50 -28.99
CA LEU A 515 -14.83 -2.94 -29.08
C LEU A 515 -14.96 -4.40 -29.54
N THR A 516 -13.86 -5.07 -29.86
CA THR A 516 -13.89 -6.45 -30.37
C THR A 516 -14.52 -7.37 -29.33
N GLY A 517 -15.69 -7.93 -29.64
CA GLY A 517 -16.42 -8.84 -28.74
C GLY A 517 -17.44 -8.17 -27.82
N VAL A 518 -17.53 -6.84 -27.82
CA VAL A 518 -18.56 -6.09 -27.05
C VAL A 518 -19.97 -6.44 -27.53
N GLU A 519 -20.18 -6.62 -28.84
CA GLU A 519 -21.46 -7.06 -29.41
C GLU A 519 -21.94 -8.37 -28.76
N ASN A 520 -21.07 -9.38 -28.64
CA ASN A 520 -21.37 -10.65 -28.01
C ASN A 520 -21.66 -10.52 -26.50
N GLN A 521 -21.09 -9.52 -25.82
CA GLN A 521 -21.37 -9.25 -24.41
C GLN A 521 -22.78 -8.70 -24.24
N PHE A 522 -23.19 -7.76 -25.10
CA PHE A 522 -24.58 -7.27 -25.13
C PHE A 522 -25.57 -8.37 -25.48
N GLU A 523 -25.27 -9.24 -26.46
CA GLU A 523 -26.13 -10.36 -26.83
C GLU A 523 -26.41 -11.30 -25.65
N LYS A 524 -25.44 -11.52 -24.75
CA LYS A 524 -25.63 -12.35 -23.54
C LYS A 524 -26.57 -11.74 -22.51
N LEU A 525 -26.76 -10.42 -22.55
CA LEU A 525 -27.68 -9.71 -21.67
C LEU A 525 -29.10 -9.65 -22.24
N GLN A 526 -29.27 -10.01 -23.51
CA GLN A 526 -30.52 -9.85 -24.23
C GLN A 526 -31.27 -11.16 -24.43
N GLY A 527 -32.58 -11.05 -24.66
CA GLY A 527 -33.47 -12.18 -24.94
C GLY A 527 -34.68 -12.25 -24.01
N ASP A 528 -35.24 -13.45 -23.89
CA ASP A 528 -36.38 -13.72 -23.02
C ASP A 528 -36.02 -13.41 -21.55
N PRO A 529 -36.79 -12.57 -20.84
CA PRO A 529 -36.44 -12.09 -19.49
C PRO A 529 -35.90 -13.16 -18.55
N GLU A 530 -36.52 -14.34 -18.51
CA GLU A 530 -36.13 -15.42 -17.60
C GLU A 530 -34.77 -16.06 -17.90
N ASN A 531 -34.29 -15.91 -19.13
CA ASN A 531 -33.01 -16.45 -19.59
C ASN A 531 -31.87 -15.42 -19.50
N THR A 532 -32.17 -14.18 -19.07
CA THR A 532 -31.17 -13.12 -18.93
C THR A 532 -30.47 -13.19 -17.56
N PRO A 533 -29.22 -12.68 -17.45
CA PRO A 533 -28.55 -12.59 -16.15
C PRO A 533 -29.29 -11.72 -15.12
N PHE A 534 -30.15 -10.80 -15.56
CA PHE A 534 -30.97 -9.95 -14.68
C PHE A 534 -31.99 -10.76 -13.86
N PHE A 535 -32.47 -11.91 -14.38
CA PHE A 535 -33.49 -12.71 -13.71
C PHE A 535 -32.91 -13.76 -12.75
N LYS A 536 -31.61 -14.05 -12.82
CA LYS A 536 -30.94 -15.07 -11.98
C LYS A 536 -31.22 -14.94 -10.48
N PRO A 537 -31.22 -13.74 -9.85
CA PRO A 537 -31.53 -13.61 -8.42
C PRO A 537 -32.92 -14.10 -8.04
N PHE A 538 -33.87 -14.07 -8.98
CA PHE A 538 -35.25 -14.46 -8.77
C PHE A 538 -35.49 -15.97 -9.00
N LEU A 539 -34.47 -16.74 -9.38
CA LEU A 539 -34.57 -18.20 -9.53
C LEU A 539 -34.58 -18.92 -8.17
N ASN A 540 -33.85 -18.39 -7.19
CA ASN A 540 -33.73 -18.97 -5.86
C ASN A 540 -33.88 -17.88 -4.79
N PHE A 541 -34.91 -18.00 -3.94
CA PHE A 541 -35.14 -17.07 -2.85
C PHE A 541 -34.68 -17.64 -1.50
N PRO A 542 -34.26 -16.78 -0.56
CA PRO A 542 -34.17 -17.13 0.85
C PRO A 542 -35.49 -17.68 1.39
N LYS A 543 -35.42 -18.66 2.29
CA LYS A 543 -36.61 -19.29 2.91
C LYS A 543 -37.53 -18.32 3.66
N ALA A 544 -37.03 -17.14 4.00
CA ALA A 544 -37.78 -16.11 4.72
C ALA A 544 -38.84 -15.40 3.85
N ILE A 545 -38.76 -15.52 2.52
CA ILE A 545 -39.65 -14.83 1.58
C ILE A 545 -40.80 -15.76 1.18
N SER A 546 -42.03 -15.34 1.43
CA SER A 546 -43.23 -16.14 1.16
C SER A 546 -43.47 -16.37 -0.34
N ASP A 547 -44.17 -17.45 -0.69
CA ASP A 547 -44.48 -17.78 -2.08
C ASP A 547 -45.22 -16.65 -2.82
N GLU A 548 -46.13 -15.95 -2.13
CA GLU A 548 -46.86 -14.80 -2.68
C GLU A 548 -45.91 -13.65 -3.02
N GLN A 549 -44.98 -13.31 -2.12
CA GLN A 549 -43.94 -12.30 -2.36
C GLN A 549 -43.01 -12.72 -3.51
N GLN A 550 -42.59 -13.99 -3.56
CA GLN A 550 -41.76 -14.50 -4.64
C GLN A 550 -42.44 -14.34 -6.01
N VAL A 551 -43.73 -14.65 -6.11
CA VAL A 551 -44.52 -14.48 -7.34
C VAL A 551 -44.62 -13.01 -7.73
N ALA A 552 -44.88 -12.12 -6.77
CA ALA A 552 -44.96 -10.68 -7.01
C ALA A 552 -43.61 -10.10 -7.49
N LEU A 553 -42.50 -10.47 -6.84
CA LEU A 553 -41.16 -10.04 -7.20
C LEU A 553 -40.73 -10.55 -8.58
N LYS A 554 -40.98 -11.84 -8.88
CA LYS A 554 -40.75 -12.44 -10.21
C LYS A 554 -41.51 -11.71 -11.30
N THR A 555 -42.79 -11.41 -11.06
CA THR A 555 -43.64 -10.75 -12.06
C THR A 555 -43.12 -9.35 -12.37
N GLN A 556 -42.85 -8.55 -11.34
CA GLN A 556 -42.27 -7.21 -11.51
C GLN A 556 -40.90 -7.25 -12.22
N ALA A 557 -40.04 -8.21 -11.86
CA ALA A 557 -38.75 -8.38 -12.52
C ALA A 557 -38.91 -8.68 -14.01
N LYS A 558 -39.78 -9.62 -14.39
CA LYS A 558 -40.04 -9.96 -15.80
C LYS A 558 -40.52 -8.75 -16.59
N GLU A 559 -41.47 -7.98 -16.05
CA GLU A 559 -42.00 -6.77 -16.68
C GLU A 559 -40.90 -5.71 -16.87
N LEU A 560 -40.13 -5.39 -15.82
CA LEU A 560 -39.04 -4.42 -15.92
C LEU A 560 -37.96 -4.86 -16.92
N ILE A 561 -37.58 -6.13 -16.89
CA ILE A 561 -36.57 -6.66 -17.83
C ILE A 561 -37.09 -6.53 -19.26
N LYS A 562 -38.31 -7.01 -19.53
CA LYS A 562 -38.90 -7.03 -20.87
C LYS A 562 -39.17 -5.63 -21.42
N ASP A 563 -39.83 -4.79 -20.63
CA ASP A 563 -40.45 -3.57 -21.13
C ASP A 563 -39.53 -2.35 -21.00
N GLN A 564 -38.48 -2.42 -20.18
CA GLN A 564 -37.56 -1.30 -19.94
C GLN A 564 -36.11 -1.65 -20.24
N ILE A 565 -35.57 -2.73 -19.67
CA ILE A 565 -34.13 -3.06 -19.78
C ILE A 565 -33.78 -3.54 -21.19
N GLN A 566 -34.53 -4.50 -21.73
CA GLN A 566 -34.26 -5.05 -23.06
C GLN A 566 -34.25 -3.97 -24.16
N PRO A 567 -35.26 -3.08 -24.29
CA PRO A 567 -35.23 -1.99 -25.27
C PRO A 567 -34.06 -1.03 -25.08
N ALA A 568 -33.65 -0.75 -23.84
CA ALA A 568 -32.53 0.14 -23.56
C ALA A 568 -31.18 -0.47 -23.96
N LEU A 569 -30.98 -1.77 -23.70
CA LEU A 569 -29.80 -2.51 -24.15
C LEU A 569 -29.72 -2.56 -25.68
N GLU A 570 -30.82 -2.88 -26.35
CA GLU A 570 -30.89 -2.89 -27.82
C GLU A 570 -30.57 -1.52 -28.42
N LYS A 571 -31.06 -0.44 -27.79
CA LYS A 571 -30.80 0.95 -28.21
C LYS A 571 -29.32 1.29 -28.11
N LEU A 572 -28.67 1.01 -26.98
CA LEU A 572 -27.24 1.26 -26.81
C LEU A 572 -26.38 0.39 -27.73
N GLN A 573 -26.70 -0.91 -27.87
CA GLN A 573 -25.98 -1.81 -28.79
C GLN A 573 -26.08 -1.32 -30.24
N ARG A 574 -27.27 -0.88 -30.67
CA ARG A 574 -27.47 -0.29 -32.00
C ARG A 574 -26.65 0.98 -32.18
N PHE A 575 -26.67 1.89 -31.20
CA PHE A 575 -25.85 3.10 -31.24
C PHE A 575 -24.36 2.78 -31.37
N LEU A 576 -23.86 1.80 -30.61
CA LEU A 576 -22.47 1.38 -30.66
C LEU A 576 -22.09 0.90 -32.07
N LYS A 577 -22.93 0.05 -32.67
CA LYS A 577 -22.70 -0.54 -33.99
C LYS A 577 -22.83 0.46 -35.14
N GLU A 578 -23.88 1.28 -35.12
CA GLU A 578 -24.25 2.14 -36.24
C GLU A 578 -23.57 3.51 -36.19
N LYS A 579 -23.24 4.01 -35.00
CA LYS A 579 -22.69 5.37 -34.82
C LYS A 579 -21.31 5.40 -34.16
N TYR A 580 -21.11 4.72 -33.04
CA TYR A 580 -19.84 4.83 -32.30
C TYR A 580 -18.67 4.14 -33.02
N GLU A 581 -18.82 2.86 -33.37
CA GLU A 581 -17.77 2.06 -34.00
C GLU A 581 -17.27 2.64 -35.34
N PRO A 582 -18.13 3.16 -36.24
CA PRO A 582 -17.67 3.86 -37.44
C PRO A 582 -16.87 5.15 -37.18
N ASN A 583 -17.04 5.77 -36.01
CA ASN A 583 -16.35 7.00 -35.59
C ASN A 583 -15.22 6.75 -34.58
N CYS A 584 -14.86 5.49 -34.33
CA CYS A 584 -13.66 5.15 -33.55
C CYS A 584 -12.39 5.68 -34.21
N ARG A 585 -11.43 6.12 -33.40
CA ARG A 585 -10.13 6.57 -33.91
C ARG A 585 -9.39 5.44 -34.65
N PRO A 586 -8.61 5.76 -35.70
CA PRO A 586 -8.02 4.76 -36.59
C PRO A 586 -6.71 4.15 -36.10
N HIS A 587 -6.08 4.71 -35.08
CA HIS A 587 -4.79 4.28 -34.56
C HIS A 587 -4.91 3.76 -33.13
N VAL A 588 -4.09 2.77 -32.76
CA VAL A 588 -4.19 2.09 -31.46
C VAL A 588 -3.60 2.90 -30.31
N GLY A 589 -2.49 3.61 -30.53
CA GLY A 589 -1.77 4.33 -29.45
C GLY A 589 -2.55 5.56 -29.00
N CYS A 590 -2.78 5.72 -27.68
CA CYS A 590 -3.49 6.89 -27.15
C CYS A 590 -2.80 8.23 -27.46
N THR A 591 -1.53 8.20 -27.87
CA THR A 591 -0.79 9.35 -28.40
C THR A 591 -1.44 10.01 -29.60
N THR A 592 -2.37 9.34 -30.29
CA THR A 592 -3.15 9.94 -31.39
C THR A 592 -4.38 10.70 -30.94
N LEU A 593 -4.70 10.72 -29.65
CA LEU A 593 -5.73 11.58 -29.07
C LEU A 593 -5.23 13.03 -29.01
N PRO A 594 -6.13 14.03 -28.96
CA PRO A 594 -5.77 15.38 -28.53
C PRO A 594 -5.01 15.34 -27.20
N ASN A 595 -3.81 15.91 -27.15
CA ASN A 595 -2.89 15.85 -25.98
C ASN A 595 -2.55 14.43 -25.52
N GLY A 596 -2.48 13.47 -26.45
CA GLY A 596 -2.32 12.05 -26.15
C GLY A 596 -0.99 11.67 -25.48
N LYS A 597 0.08 12.47 -25.69
CA LYS A 597 1.38 12.25 -25.00
C LYS A 597 1.26 12.62 -23.52
N GLU A 598 0.66 13.76 -23.23
CA GLU A 598 0.39 14.24 -21.88
C GLU A 598 -0.61 13.32 -21.16
N TYR A 599 -1.62 12.84 -21.88
CA TYR A 599 -2.54 11.83 -21.35
C TYR A 599 -1.83 10.54 -20.96
N TYR A 600 -0.95 10.01 -21.83
CA TYR A 600 -0.19 8.81 -21.53
C TYR A 600 0.74 9.00 -20.32
N GLN A 601 1.40 10.16 -20.21
CA GLN A 601 2.21 10.50 -19.02
C GLN A 601 1.35 10.55 -17.75
N GLN A 602 0.15 11.12 -17.82
CA GLN A 602 -0.76 11.14 -16.67
C GLN A 602 -1.22 9.75 -16.28
N CYS A 603 -1.54 8.88 -17.24
CA CYS A 603 -1.88 7.48 -16.98
C CYS A 603 -0.71 6.73 -16.32
N LEU A 604 0.53 6.95 -16.78
CA LEU A 604 1.72 6.39 -16.13
C LEU A 604 1.82 6.86 -14.69
N ARG A 605 1.72 8.17 -14.44
CA ARG A 605 1.76 8.75 -13.09
C ARG A 605 0.69 8.15 -12.18
N TYR A 606 -0.54 8.03 -12.68
CA TYR A 606 -1.67 7.44 -11.97
C TYR A 606 -1.42 5.96 -11.60
N HIS A 607 -0.94 5.14 -12.53
CA HIS A 607 -0.78 3.69 -12.29
C HIS A 607 0.52 3.30 -11.59
N THR A 608 1.55 4.14 -11.62
CA THR A 608 2.90 3.75 -11.17
C THR A 608 3.46 4.66 -10.09
N SER A 609 2.80 5.78 -9.78
CA SER A 609 3.25 6.83 -8.85
C SER A 609 4.66 7.36 -9.10
N THR A 610 5.24 7.12 -10.28
CA THR A 610 6.58 7.58 -10.65
C THR A 610 6.53 8.69 -11.68
N ASP A 611 7.51 9.59 -11.61
CA ASP A 611 7.73 10.66 -12.59
C ASP A 611 8.64 10.24 -13.75
N LEU A 612 8.96 8.94 -13.88
CA LEU A 612 9.71 8.43 -15.02
C LEU A 612 8.94 8.66 -16.33
N SER A 613 9.68 9.02 -17.38
CA SER A 613 9.12 9.18 -18.72
C SER A 613 8.77 7.83 -19.37
N PRO A 614 7.81 7.80 -20.32
CA PRO A 614 7.54 6.66 -21.19
C PRO A 614 8.80 6.01 -21.76
N GLU A 615 9.76 6.82 -22.22
CA GLU A 615 11.01 6.37 -22.83
C GLU A 615 11.93 5.68 -21.82
N GLU A 616 12.00 6.20 -20.58
CA GLU A 616 12.75 5.59 -19.49
C GLU A 616 12.15 4.26 -19.08
N ILE A 617 10.83 4.20 -18.88
CA ILE A 617 10.12 2.97 -18.54
C ILE A 617 10.28 1.93 -19.65
N HIS A 618 10.15 2.33 -20.92
CA HIS A 618 10.34 1.41 -22.05
C HIS A 618 11.76 0.84 -22.09
N LYS A 619 12.77 1.68 -21.83
CA LYS A 619 14.17 1.25 -21.78
C LYS A 619 14.43 0.28 -20.63
N ILE A 620 13.84 0.52 -19.46
CA ILE A 620 13.89 -0.41 -18.33
C ILE A 620 13.26 -1.75 -18.75
N GLY A 621 12.07 -1.72 -19.34
CA GLY A 621 11.38 -2.93 -19.82
C GLY A 621 12.23 -3.75 -20.80
N LEU A 622 12.87 -3.12 -21.78
CA LEU A 622 13.76 -3.81 -22.72
C LEU A 622 14.96 -4.47 -22.02
N SER A 623 15.55 -3.78 -21.03
CA SER A 623 16.65 -4.31 -20.23
C SER A 623 16.21 -5.51 -19.38
N GLU A 624 15.03 -5.44 -18.76
CA GLU A 624 14.48 -6.53 -17.95
C GLU A 624 14.13 -7.74 -18.81
N VAL A 625 13.54 -7.56 -20.00
CA VAL A 625 13.30 -8.66 -20.95
C VAL A 625 14.60 -9.37 -21.30
N GLU A 626 15.65 -8.62 -21.68
CA GLU A 626 16.95 -9.22 -22.02
C GLU A 626 17.57 -9.97 -20.82
N SER A 627 17.46 -9.40 -19.62
CA SER A 627 17.97 -10.01 -18.38
C SER A 627 17.24 -11.32 -18.05
N ILE A 628 15.91 -11.32 -18.10
CA ILE A 628 15.07 -12.48 -17.82
C ILE A 628 15.31 -13.57 -18.87
N GLU A 629 15.38 -13.24 -20.16
CA GLU A 629 15.69 -14.20 -21.22
C GLU A 629 17.04 -14.89 -21.02
N LYS A 630 18.08 -14.13 -20.60
CA LYS A 630 19.38 -14.71 -20.26
C LYS A 630 19.29 -15.68 -19.08
N GLN A 631 18.50 -15.35 -18.06
CA GLN A 631 18.28 -16.24 -16.91
C GLN A 631 17.54 -17.52 -17.31
N MET A 632 16.49 -17.40 -18.13
CA MET A 632 15.76 -18.55 -18.68
C MET A 632 16.68 -19.47 -19.48
N LYS A 633 17.53 -18.93 -20.37
CA LYS A 633 18.50 -19.73 -21.14
C LYS A 633 19.50 -20.48 -20.25
N LYS A 634 19.96 -19.87 -19.15
CA LYS A 634 20.81 -20.56 -18.17
C LYS A 634 20.08 -21.74 -17.51
N ILE A 635 18.81 -21.56 -17.13
CA ILE A 635 17.99 -22.62 -16.56
C ILE A 635 17.80 -23.76 -17.57
N ILE A 636 17.42 -23.45 -18.82
CA ILE A 636 17.26 -24.43 -19.90
C ILE A 636 18.55 -25.24 -20.07
N SER A 637 19.70 -24.56 -20.17
CA SER A 637 20.99 -25.23 -20.29
C SER A 637 21.33 -26.09 -19.08
N SER A 638 20.99 -25.66 -17.85
CA SER A 638 21.26 -26.43 -16.63
C SER A 638 20.41 -27.71 -16.53
N LEU A 639 19.26 -27.74 -17.19
CA LEU A 639 18.41 -28.92 -17.34
C LEU A 639 18.91 -29.87 -18.47
N GLY A 640 20.06 -29.57 -19.08
CA GLY A 640 20.60 -30.34 -20.20
C GLY A 640 19.86 -30.13 -21.53
N ARG A 641 18.97 -29.13 -21.59
CA ARG A 641 18.14 -28.81 -22.74
C ARG A 641 18.82 -27.78 -23.65
N LYS A 642 18.44 -27.77 -24.92
CA LYS A 642 19.08 -26.94 -25.97
C LYS A 642 18.09 -26.17 -26.84
N GLU A 643 16.79 -26.31 -26.59
CA GLU A 643 15.76 -25.61 -27.36
C GLU A 643 15.76 -24.10 -27.05
N GLU A 644 15.17 -23.30 -27.96
CA GLU A 644 14.93 -21.89 -27.67
C GLU A 644 13.83 -21.70 -26.62
N ILE A 645 13.80 -20.55 -25.95
CA ILE A 645 12.87 -20.28 -24.83
C ILE A 645 11.41 -20.61 -25.18
N ARG A 646 10.97 -20.22 -26.38
CA ARG A 646 9.59 -20.45 -26.82
C ARG A 646 9.27 -21.93 -26.96
N GLU A 647 10.18 -22.71 -27.52
CA GLU A 647 10.04 -24.16 -27.69
C GLU A 647 10.07 -24.87 -26.34
N PHE A 648 10.96 -24.44 -25.44
CA PHE A 648 10.99 -24.93 -24.06
C PHE A 648 9.66 -24.67 -23.33
N MET A 649 9.12 -23.45 -23.41
CA MET A 649 7.82 -23.12 -22.81
C MET A 649 6.66 -23.91 -23.43
N GLU A 650 6.69 -24.18 -24.74
CA GLU A 650 5.71 -25.04 -25.40
C GLU A 650 5.78 -26.48 -24.89
N SER A 651 6.98 -27.01 -24.77
CA SER A 651 7.17 -28.38 -24.27
C SER A 651 6.64 -28.54 -22.85
N ILE A 652 6.89 -27.58 -21.95
CA ILE A 652 6.34 -27.64 -20.58
C ILE A 652 4.81 -27.56 -20.61
N ARG A 653 4.24 -26.67 -21.44
CA ARG A 653 2.79 -26.49 -21.50
C ARG A 653 2.04 -27.72 -22.02
N THR A 654 2.68 -28.49 -22.89
CA THR A 654 2.07 -29.65 -23.57
C THR A 654 2.44 -30.98 -22.94
N ASP A 655 3.40 -31.01 -22.03
CA ASP A 655 3.82 -32.22 -21.34
C ASP A 655 2.77 -32.60 -20.27
N PRO A 656 2.14 -33.79 -20.38
CA PRO A 656 1.15 -34.25 -19.42
C PRO A 656 1.66 -34.30 -17.97
N GLN A 657 2.96 -34.40 -17.74
CA GLN A 657 3.52 -34.44 -16.38
C GLN A 657 3.32 -33.13 -15.59
N PHE A 658 3.02 -32.02 -16.28
CA PHE A 658 2.77 -30.70 -15.68
C PHE A 658 1.27 -30.32 -15.70
N ALA A 659 0.40 -31.27 -16.06
CA ALA A 659 -1.05 -31.09 -16.04
C ALA A 659 -1.67 -31.85 -14.86
N PHE A 660 -2.80 -31.34 -14.35
CA PHE A 660 -3.65 -32.04 -13.40
C PHE A 660 -4.76 -32.78 -14.15
N ASP A 661 -5.16 -33.95 -13.66
CA ASP A 661 -6.16 -34.79 -14.33
C ASP A 661 -7.60 -34.35 -14.00
N SER A 662 -7.78 -33.52 -12.97
CA SER A 662 -9.10 -33.04 -12.55
C SER A 662 -9.08 -31.65 -11.89
N PRO A 663 -10.23 -30.94 -11.83
CA PRO A 663 -10.36 -29.70 -11.07
C PRO A 663 -10.03 -29.84 -9.57
N ASP A 664 -10.40 -30.97 -8.96
CA ASP A 664 -10.17 -31.21 -7.53
C ASP A 664 -8.68 -31.37 -7.24
N GLU A 665 -7.97 -32.10 -8.10
CA GLU A 665 -6.53 -32.28 -7.98
C GLU A 665 -5.77 -30.96 -8.18
N LEU A 666 -6.20 -30.12 -9.12
CA LEU A 666 -5.65 -28.77 -9.30
C LEU A 666 -5.83 -27.93 -8.03
N LEU A 667 -7.02 -27.96 -7.43
CA LEU A 667 -7.33 -27.22 -6.21
C LEU A 667 -6.50 -27.70 -5.02
N ASP A 668 -6.38 -29.02 -4.86
CA ASP A 668 -5.58 -29.63 -3.80
C ASP A 668 -4.07 -29.36 -4.01
N GLY A 669 -3.61 -29.28 -5.26
CA GLY A 669 -2.27 -28.81 -5.61
C GLY A 669 -1.98 -27.40 -5.09
N TYR A 670 -2.88 -26.45 -5.34
CA TYR A 670 -2.75 -25.09 -4.80
C TYR A 670 -2.81 -25.04 -3.27
N ARG A 671 -3.74 -25.77 -2.65
CA ARG A 671 -3.84 -25.86 -1.18
C ARG A 671 -2.54 -26.39 -0.57
N LYS A 672 -1.97 -27.44 -1.17
CA LYS A 672 -0.69 -27.99 -0.74
C LYS A 672 0.43 -26.96 -0.81
N ILE A 673 0.55 -26.22 -1.92
CA ILE A 673 1.57 -25.17 -2.06
C ILE A 673 1.41 -24.11 -0.97
N LEU A 674 0.17 -23.64 -0.74
CA LEU A 674 -0.10 -22.62 0.28
C LEU A 674 0.19 -23.14 1.70
N GLU A 675 -0.46 -24.23 2.11
CA GLU A 675 -0.45 -24.72 3.49
C GLU A 675 0.84 -25.46 3.88
N LYS A 676 1.49 -26.14 2.93
CA LYS A 676 2.66 -26.99 3.22
C LYS A 676 3.98 -26.34 2.84
N ASP A 677 4.01 -25.56 1.75
CA ASP A 677 5.27 -25.03 1.23
C ASP A 677 5.50 -23.55 1.58
N ILE A 678 4.43 -22.73 1.61
CA ILE A 678 4.50 -21.28 1.84
C ILE A 678 4.25 -20.93 3.31
N GLU A 679 3.12 -21.31 3.89
CA GLU A 679 2.72 -20.94 5.26
C GLU A 679 3.81 -21.22 6.32
N PRO A 680 4.49 -22.39 6.34
CA PRO A 680 5.54 -22.65 7.32
C PRO A 680 6.76 -21.75 7.18
N LYS A 681 6.99 -21.16 5.99
CA LYS A 681 8.11 -20.25 5.72
C LYS A 681 7.76 -18.79 5.95
N LEU A 682 6.47 -18.42 5.92
CA LEU A 682 6.04 -17.03 6.12
C LEU A 682 6.59 -16.39 7.40
N PRO A 683 6.63 -17.06 8.57
CA PRO A 683 7.20 -16.46 9.79
C PRO A 683 8.68 -16.09 9.68
N SER A 684 9.42 -16.65 8.71
CA SER A 684 10.84 -16.31 8.48
C SER A 684 11.05 -15.09 7.59
N ILE A 685 10.02 -14.62 6.88
CA ILE A 685 10.11 -13.55 5.86
C ILE A 685 9.17 -12.38 6.20
N VAL A 686 8.01 -12.66 6.79
CA VAL A 686 6.97 -11.69 7.08
C VAL A 686 6.83 -11.54 8.59
N LEU A 687 7.13 -10.34 9.11
CA LEU A 687 7.05 -10.02 10.54
C LEU A 687 5.61 -10.09 11.09
N HIS A 688 4.61 -9.85 10.23
CA HIS A 688 3.19 -9.89 10.58
C HIS A 688 2.37 -10.53 9.46
N ALA A 689 1.96 -11.78 9.66
CA ALA A 689 0.94 -12.38 8.80
C ALA A 689 -0.46 -11.93 9.27
N PRO A 690 -1.37 -11.51 8.37
CA PRO A 690 -2.75 -11.22 8.74
C PRO A 690 -3.42 -12.47 9.30
N LYS A 691 -4.24 -12.30 10.34
CA LYS A 691 -5.00 -13.39 10.98
C LYS A 691 -6.29 -13.75 10.26
N LEU A 692 -6.67 -12.94 9.26
CA LEU A 692 -7.85 -13.18 8.47
C LEU A 692 -7.62 -14.45 7.66
N LYS A 693 -8.40 -15.48 7.97
CA LYS A 693 -8.48 -16.66 7.12
C LYS A 693 -9.40 -16.29 5.95
N ILE A 694 -8.85 -16.26 4.75
CA ILE A 694 -9.59 -15.99 3.51
C ILE A 694 -10.52 -17.16 3.22
#